data_AF-A0A2T1KBA2-F1
#
_entry.id   AF-A0A2T1KBA2-F1
#
_cell.length_a   1.000
_cell.length_b   1.000
_cell.length_c   1.000
_cell.angle_alpha   90.00
_cell.angle_beta   90.00
_cell.angle_gamma   90.00
#
_symmetry.space_group_name_H-M   'P 1'
#
loop_
_entity.id
_entity.type
_entity.pdbx_description
1 polymer ?
#
loop_
_entity_poly.entity_id
_entity_poly.type
_entity_poly.pdbx_seq_one_letter_code
_entity_poly.pdbx_strand_id
1 'polypeptide(L)'
;MFKKTLISLAVASSLGLTGCFDSANDGGNANPDYKITDTTIDRSLVRPIFDPNPLSENFSVPTHFDLLLLLGATQSPHHDFTAPASGPEPVRSALNSLSGFSTTSAFNVRFDGELNAGSVLAGQTVFLIALETDSPLKGTPAELALPAVNPADIAGLAPDASQPKFRAEAVNVDNGSNNAIRITPLEPLEEGRKYLVLIGDGVKGANDKSIDQSVQGRALAEGVLGNPALANVKAIVSGLNNLGSSILTAAGQEVALAYTFTTNADSQVLRTMMTPLVSSTKLGQQIGFTAQLKAVRDVYTDLNFSELTTKLKDLGAKAALVGAGQLDISTLPLKEQQVIGKLGQLSTITTEAKLTAAVTNEVLNGTIHLPQPRPNLFLGNKPATDLLTIQGLAFQAGQTGTPNPIVEAAKQVTVAEGAIQLPYFQHLPGTSGSGLTDGSWQGNTTLEANLNSALSPDGNDVFQFLRDGKNADGSVGPLNVNGNFPFPEKQANTTVPVVVFLPSLDDPDTTDINERPTICNDPVAPNGITIFQHGITVDRSVSMLPAILLAQQSCQAVVAIDQPLHGLGGSTVGSVPGLTPLDESAVLANAQGTLQAYVTALGGAANVPVACSDANLADPNTSDTTQFACLQVDGMSKLLAADYTGERHFGFTRDMAAAGIAAKSAAEITAVSSGSLFINPGNMLNGRDNLRQSVVDLINVAATVKLMPIIDVTGYDQAGAPTGEPDGLNDPILKDVASVNFIGHSLGGISGTVFAALSNDTALNGTLNGLYQSAGKSITYPKLDSVVLHNTGGQVTRLLENSETRSGDLLDGLAANGITQKTSNFENFFYVFQSVVDGTDSVNFSLELGNSTDNLLITSVTGDSTVPNEANVNPLGNAYPAPLAGTEPMMALMDIGKGGLKLADGTEGLALVDSDSSGTKALPAASFFAGTNPCTEANHGTFVGPIVDNESCEGGKAITSTAFTAMIAQTVGAVSGSGFAFGSDAALQVGPQAAGAIGLSLGVSPTLDRALDQDKAQ
;
A
#
# COMPACT_ATOMS: atom_id res chain seq x y z
N MET A 1 -39.15 -5.69 11.16
CA MET A 1 -39.31 -4.46 10.34
C MET A 1 -38.71 -4.69 8.94
N PHE A 2 -39.02 -5.83 8.29
CA PHE A 2 -38.24 -6.43 7.19
C PHE A 2 -38.85 -6.30 5.77
N LYS A 3 -39.80 -5.38 5.54
CA LYS A 3 -40.73 -5.50 4.40
C LYS A 3 -40.36 -4.75 3.10
N LYS A 4 -39.31 -3.91 3.06
CA LYS A 4 -39.07 -3.04 1.88
C LYS A 4 -37.67 -3.12 1.23
N THR A 5 -36.64 -3.60 1.90
CA THR A 5 -35.24 -3.42 1.42
C THR A 5 -34.58 -4.61 0.74
N LEU A 6 -35.19 -5.80 0.76
CA LEU A 6 -34.57 -7.01 0.17
C LEU A 6 -34.75 -7.15 -1.35
N ILE A 7 -35.27 -6.14 -2.06
CA ILE A 7 -35.52 -6.23 -3.52
C ILE A 7 -34.18 -6.15 -4.30
N SER A 8 -33.19 -5.40 -3.84
CA SER A 8 -31.85 -5.28 -4.45
C SER A 8 -31.10 -6.61 -4.51
N LEU A 9 -31.12 -7.40 -3.43
CA LEU A 9 -30.46 -8.72 -3.35
C LEU A 9 -31.00 -9.74 -4.39
N ALA A 10 -32.28 -9.64 -4.76
CA ALA A 10 -32.92 -10.51 -5.75
C ALA A 10 -32.72 -10.06 -7.21
N VAL A 11 -32.16 -8.86 -7.44
CA VAL A 11 -31.74 -8.39 -8.77
C VAL A 11 -30.29 -8.81 -9.06
N ALA A 12 -29.52 -9.15 -8.03
CA ALA A 12 -28.21 -9.78 -8.18
C ALA A 12 -28.27 -11.23 -8.72
N SER A 13 -29.47 -11.84 -8.85
CA SER A 13 -29.60 -13.28 -8.59
C SER A 13 -30.02 -14.25 -9.72
N SER A 14 -29.55 -14.12 -10.95
CA SER A 14 -29.87 -15.15 -11.99
C SER A 14 -29.06 -15.08 -13.30
N LEU A 15 -27.74 -14.92 -13.24
CA LEU A 15 -26.87 -15.28 -14.38
C LEU A 15 -26.58 -16.79 -14.39
N GLY A 16 -27.54 -17.67 -14.65
CA GLY A 16 -27.29 -19.12 -14.73
C GLY A 16 -26.24 -19.49 -15.79
N LEU A 17 -24.97 -19.61 -15.38
CA LEU A 17 -23.79 -19.95 -16.19
C LEU A 17 -23.12 -21.19 -15.59
N THR A 18 -23.87 -22.28 -15.43
CA THR A 18 -23.24 -23.57 -15.11
C THR A 18 -22.58 -24.12 -16.38
N GLY A 19 -21.25 -23.97 -16.50
CA GLY A 19 -20.42 -24.83 -17.37
C GLY A 19 -19.83 -24.24 -18.67
N CYS A 20 -19.60 -22.92 -18.81
CA CYS A 20 -19.10 -22.35 -20.08
C CYS A 20 -17.62 -21.94 -20.13
N PHE A 21 -16.81 -22.24 -19.09
CA PHE A 21 -15.35 -21.98 -19.13
C PHE A 21 -14.48 -23.24 -19.28
N ASP A 22 -15.08 -24.44 -19.32
CA ASP A 22 -14.37 -25.63 -19.78
C ASP A 22 -14.27 -25.59 -21.30
N SER A 23 -13.03 -25.52 -21.78
CA SER A 23 -12.67 -25.54 -23.20
C SER A 23 -13.45 -26.62 -23.97
N ALA A 24 -14.30 -26.20 -24.90
CA ALA A 24 -14.90 -27.09 -25.89
C ALA A 24 -13.81 -27.54 -26.88
N ASN A 25 -13.04 -28.57 -26.51
CA ASN A 25 -12.27 -29.39 -27.43
C ASN A 25 -12.63 -30.86 -27.22
N ASP A 26 -13.58 -31.36 -28.00
CA ASP A 26 -13.38 -32.49 -28.94
C ASP A 26 -14.73 -32.94 -29.51
N GLY A 27 -14.89 -32.85 -30.84
CA GLY A 27 -15.83 -33.70 -31.59
C GLY A 27 -17.10 -33.06 -32.19
N GLY A 28 -17.27 -31.74 -32.17
CA GLY A 28 -18.37 -31.07 -32.88
C GLY A 28 -18.04 -30.87 -34.37
N ASN A 29 -18.92 -31.32 -35.28
CA ASN A 29 -18.80 -31.06 -36.72
C ASN A 29 -18.52 -29.57 -36.98
N ALA A 30 -17.52 -29.26 -37.81
CA ALA A 30 -17.25 -27.92 -38.30
C ALA A 30 -18.52 -27.34 -38.93
N ASN A 31 -19.18 -26.41 -38.23
CA ASN A 31 -20.29 -25.65 -38.80
C ASN A 31 -19.73 -24.81 -39.96
N PRO A 32 -20.44 -24.74 -41.10
CA PRO A 32 -20.03 -23.87 -42.19
C PRO A 32 -19.97 -22.41 -41.72
N ASP A 33 -18.84 -21.75 -41.93
CA ASP A 33 -18.62 -20.33 -41.69
C ASP A 33 -19.40 -19.51 -42.74
N TYR A 34 -20.68 -19.26 -42.46
CA TYR A 34 -21.52 -18.41 -43.30
C TYR A 34 -21.14 -16.95 -43.07
N LYS A 35 -20.38 -16.36 -44.01
CA LYS A 35 -20.18 -14.91 -44.09
C LYS A 35 -21.44 -14.20 -44.59
N ILE A 36 -22.50 -14.19 -43.79
CA ILE A 36 -23.69 -13.37 -44.05
C ILE A 36 -23.31 -11.92 -43.71
N THR A 37 -23.23 -11.08 -44.73
CA THR A 37 -23.11 -9.63 -44.52
C THR A 37 -24.49 -9.11 -44.16
N ASP A 38 -24.73 -8.79 -42.89
CA ASP A 38 -25.95 -8.09 -42.49
C ASP A 38 -25.96 -6.70 -43.15
N THR A 39 -26.99 -6.46 -43.97
CA THR A 39 -27.19 -5.23 -44.72
C THR A 39 -28.01 -4.19 -43.96
N THR A 40 -28.51 -4.54 -42.76
CA THR A 40 -29.29 -3.64 -41.90
C THR A 40 -28.43 -2.79 -40.97
N ILE A 41 -27.14 -3.15 -40.81
CA ILE A 41 -26.16 -2.40 -40.00
C ILE A 41 -25.52 -1.31 -40.86
N ASP A 42 -25.66 -0.04 -40.46
CA ASP A 42 -24.91 1.05 -41.08
C ASP A 42 -23.43 0.99 -40.66
N ARG A 43 -22.60 0.41 -41.53
CA ARG A 43 -21.15 0.26 -41.36
C ARG A 43 -20.37 1.57 -41.53
N SER A 44 -21.03 2.68 -41.85
CA SER A 44 -20.39 3.99 -41.89
C SER A 44 -20.35 4.68 -40.53
N LEU A 45 -21.06 4.15 -39.52
CA LEU A 45 -21.00 4.65 -38.14
C LEU A 45 -19.91 3.91 -37.36
N VAL A 46 -19.14 4.66 -36.59
CA VAL A 46 -18.17 4.12 -35.63
C VAL A 46 -18.90 3.74 -34.35
N ARG A 47 -18.55 2.60 -33.75
CA ARG A 47 -19.21 2.04 -32.56
C ARG A 47 -18.19 1.60 -31.51
N PRO A 48 -18.54 1.68 -30.22
CA PRO A 48 -17.72 1.10 -29.18
C PRO A 48 -17.67 -0.43 -29.33
N ILE A 49 -16.51 -1.01 -29.03
CA ILE A 49 -16.36 -2.47 -28.93
C ILE A 49 -16.96 -2.88 -27.59
N PHE A 50 -18.19 -3.39 -27.64
CA PHE A 50 -18.97 -3.76 -26.46
C PHE A 50 -19.96 -4.89 -26.77
N ASP A 51 -19.68 -6.10 -26.30
CA ASP A 51 -20.60 -7.24 -26.26
C ASP A 51 -20.76 -7.70 -24.81
N PRO A 52 -21.82 -7.25 -24.12
CA PRO A 52 -22.07 -7.58 -22.72
C PRO A 52 -22.66 -8.97 -22.51
N ASN A 53 -22.89 -9.78 -23.56
CA ASN A 53 -23.45 -11.11 -23.42
C ASN A 53 -22.36 -12.12 -22.95
N PRO A 54 -22.36 -12.59 -21.70
CA PRO A 54 -21.33 -13.52 -21.19
C PRO A 54 -21.39 -14.91 -21.84
N LEU A 55 -22.43 -15.21 -22.64
CA LEU A 55 -22.56 -16.44 -23.42
C LEU A 55 -22.03 -16.29 -24.86
N SER A 56 -21.60 -15.09 -25.25
CA SER A 56 -21.03 -14.83 -26.58
C SER A 56 -19.59 -15.31 -26.64
N GLU A 57 -19.22 -15.97 -27.74
CA GLU A 57 -17.81 -16.30 -28.04
C GLU A 57 -16.94 -15.03 -28.18
N ASN A 58 -17.56 -13.88 -28.44
CA ASN A 58 -16.92 -12.58 -28.58
C ASN A 58 -17.25 -11.64 -27.41
N PHE A 59 -17.61 -12.17 -26.22
CA PHE A 59 -17.85 -11.37 -25.03
C PHE A 59 -16.71 -10.35 -24.83
N SER A 60 -17.07 -9.08 -24.81
CA SER A 60 -16.11 -7.98 -24.80
C SER A 60 -16.70 -6.80 -24.06
N VAL A 61 -16.22 -6.57 -22.86
CA VAL A 61 -16.58 -5.40 -22.05
C VAL A 61 -15.31 -4.74 -21.54
N PRO A 62 -15.38 -3.46 -21.13
CA PRO A 62 -14.29 -2.84 -20.39
C PRO A 62 -13.84 -3.73 -19.22
N THR A 63 -12.53 -3.86 -19.03
CA THR A 63 -11.90 -4.72 -18.01
C THR A 63 -12.27 -4.36 -16.57
N HIS A 64 -12.87 -3.18 -16.37
CA HIS A 64 -13.32 -2.65 -15.10
C HIS A 64 -14.84 -2.55 -14.99
N PHE A 65 -15.61 -3.19 -15.88
CA PHE A 65 -17.06 -3.16 -15.75
C PHE A 65 -17.51 -3.98 -14.51
N ASP A 66 -18.32 -3.39 -13.64
CA ASP A 66 -18.94 -4.05 -12.48
C ASP A 66 -19.65 -5.37 -12.81
N LEU A 67 -20.12 -5.55 -14.05
CA LEU A 67 -20.66 -6.82 -14.51
C LEU A 67 -19.71 -7.98 -14.21
N LEU A 68 -18.39 -7.76 -14.35
CA LEU A 68 -17.37 -8.76 -14.04
C LEU A 68 -17.44 -9.17 -12.56
N LEU A 69 -17.53 -8.23 -11.62
CA LEU A 69 -17.63 -8.51 -10.17
C LEU A 69 -18.90 -9.29 -9.79
N LEU A 70 -19.92 -9.30 -10.66
CA LEU A 70 -21.19 -10.00 -10.45
C LEU A 70 -21.23 -11.39 -11.08
N LEU A 71 -20.41 -11.66 -12.10
CA LEU A 71 -20.46 -12.90 -12.88
C LEU A 71 -20.14 -14.15 -12.04
N GLY A 72 -19.33 -14.03 -10.98
CA GLY A 72 -19.01 -15.15 -10.09
C GLY A 72 -20.15 -15.57 -9.16
N ALA A 73 -21.12 -14.67 -8.88
CA ALA A 73 -22.23 -14.91 -7.96
C ALA A 73 -23.14 -16.07 -8.37
N THR A 74 -23.09 -16.46 -9.64
CA THR A 74 -23.87 -17.56 -10.20
C THR A 74 -23.04 -18.78 -10.56
N GLN A 75 -21.72 -18.70 -10.39
CA GLN A 75 -20.78 -19.79 -10.63
C GLN A 75 -20.39 -20.50 -9.33
N SER A 76 -20.40 -19.78 -8.20
CA SER A 76 -19.97 -20.29 -6.90
C SER A 76 -21.00 -20.06 -5.79
N PRO A 77 -21.16 -20.99 -4.81
CA PRO A 77 -21.90 -20.74 -3.57
C PRO A 77 -21.16 -19.86 -2.55
N HIS A 78 -19.89 -19.52 -2.82
CA HIS A 78 -18.99 -18.79 -1.93
C HIS A 78 -18.53 -17.43 -2.48
N HIS A 79 -19.22 -16.90 -3.49
CA HIS A 79 -18.85 -15.66 -4.21
C HIS A 79 -18.40 -14.53 -3.28
N ASP A 80 -17.18 -14.03 -3.45
CA ASP A 80 -16.57 -12.99 -2.62
C ASP A 80 -16.54 -11.59 -3.25
N PHE A 81 -17.20 -11.45 -4.40
CA PHE A 81 -17.29 -10.19 -5.17
C PHE A 81 -15.96 -9.74 -5.76
N THR A 82 -15.04 -10.68 -6.01
CA THR A 82 -13.91 -10.45 -6.92
C THR A 82 -14.31 -10.74 -8.38
N ALA A 83 -13.51 -10.26 -9.32
CA ALA A 83 -13.79 -10.47 -10.74
C ALA A 83 -13.37 -11.90 -11.13
N PRO A 84 -14.22 -12.66 -11.86
CA PRO A 84 -13.89 -14.01 -12.27
C PRO A 84 -12.64 -13.98 -13.14
N ALA A 85 -11.72 -14.86 -12.74
CA ALA A 85 -10.42 -15.06 -13.34
C ALA A 85 -10.54 -15.29 -14.86
N SER A 86 -10.13 -14.32 -15.67
CA SER A 86 -10.06 -14.45 -17.14
C SER A 86 -8.79 -13.79 -17.71
N GLY A 87 -8.37 -14.22 -18.89
CA GLY A 87 -7.11 -13.77 -19.52
C GLY A 87 -5.88 -14.58 -19.10
N PRO A 88 -4.69 -14.20 -19.59
CA PRO A 88 -3.43 -14.85 -19.23
C PRO A 88 -3.02 -14.52 -17.79
N GLU A 89 -2.26 -15.43 -17.16
CA GLU A 89 -1.46 -15.02 -15.99
C GLU A 89 -0.49 -13.92 -16.41
N PRO A 90 -0.27 -12.88 -15.59
CA PRO A 90 -0.69 -12.70 -14.19
C PRO A 90 -1.98 -11.89 -13.96
N VAL A 91 -2.59 -11.37 -15.04
CA VAL A 91 -3.83 -10.56 -14.98
C VAL A 91 -4.97 -11.36 -14.35
N ARG A 92 -5.05 -12.65 -14.69
CA ARG A 92 -6.08 -13.56 -14.18
C ARG A 92 -6.05 -13.68 -12.65
N SER A 93 -4.88 -13.92 -12.06
CA SER A 93 -4.74 -14.00 -10.60
C SER A 93 -5.08 -12.68 -9.91
N ALA A 94 -4.66 -11.55 -10.49
CA ALA A 94 -4.97 -10.22 -9.97
C ALA A 94 -6.49 -9.96 -9.92
N LEU A 95 -7.22 -10.17 -11.01
CA LEU A 95 -8.67 -9.96 -11.09
C LEU A 95 -9.44 -10.77 -10.04
N ASN A 96 -9.00 -12.00 -9.76
CA ASN A 96 -9.60 -12.90 -8.77
C ASN A 96 -9.32 -12.50 -7.30
N SER A 97 -8.71 -11.35 -7.07
CA SER A 97 -8.40 -10.84 -5.72
C SER A 97 -8.89 -9.41 -5.48
N LEU A 98 -9.28 -8.70 -6.55
CA LEU A 98 -9.66 -7.29 -6.51
C LEU A 98 -11.06 -7.10 -5.92
N SER A 99 -11.18 -6.22 -4.93
CA SER A 99 -12.46 -5.81 -4.36
C SER A 99 -13.20 -4.74 -5.18
N GLY A 100 -12.53 -4.21 -6.21
CA GLY A 100 -12.94 -3.15 -7.11
C GLY A 100 -11.79 -2.77 -8.04
N PHE A 101 -11.92 -1.67 -8.76
CA PHE A 101 -10.95 -1.26 -9.78
C PHE A 101 -10.16 0.00 -9.40
N SER A 102 -9.20 0.38 -10.22
CA SER A 102 -8.24 1.41 -9.84
C SER A 102 -8.86 2.78 -9.54
N THR A 103 -8.36 3.47 -8.52
CA THR A 103 -8.66 4.87 -8.22
C THR A 103 -7.87 5.85 -9.07
N THR A 104 -6.71 5.44 -9.58
CA THR A 104 -5.72 6.35 -10.19
C THR A 104 -5.43 6.05 -11.66
N SER A 105 -5.71 4.83 -12.12
CA SER A 105 -5.31 4.39 -13.45
C SER A 105 -6.22 4.92 -14.54
N ALA A 106 -5.61 5.37 -15.63
CA ALA A 106 -6.32 5.68 -16.86
C ALA A 106 -6.73 4.40 -17.59
N PHE A 107 -7.89 4.45 -18.27
CA PHE A 107 -8.42 3.33 -19.03
C PHE A 107 -8.90 3.75 -20.41
N ASN A 108 -8.95 2.78 -21.33
CA ASN A 108 -9.30 3.02 -22.72
C ASN A 108 -10.61 2.31 -23.08
N VAL A 109 -11.54 3.05 -23.70
CA VAL A 109 -12.73 2.52 -24.35
C VAL A 109 -12.45 2.42 -25.85
N ARG A 110 -12.48 1.20 -26.41
CA ARG A 110 -12.13 0.94 -27.80
C ARG A 110 -13.31 1.10 -28.74
N PHE A 111 -13.03 1.46 -29.99
CA PHE A 111 -13.99 1.62 -31.07
C PHE A 111 -13.59 0.81 -32.31
N ASP A 112 -14.57 0.44 -33.12
CA ASP A 112 -14.38 -0.33 -34.36
C ASP A 112 -13.92 0.51 -35.57
N GLY A 113 -13.69 1.81 -35.36
CA GLY A 113 -13.23 2.76 -36.37
C GLY A 113 -12.57 4.00 -35.77
N GLU A 114 -12.12 4.89 -36.64
CA GLU A 114 -11.41 6.12 -36.27
C GLU A 114 -12.38 7.22 -35.80
N LEU A 115 -12.07 7.84 -34.67
CA LEU A 115 -12.82 8.95 -34.08
C LEU A 115 -12.31 10.31 -34.55
N ASN A 116 -13.21 11.30 -34.60
CA ASN A 116 -12.85 12.70 -34.67
C ASN A 116 -12.39 13.17 -33.27
N ALA A 117 -11.09 13.35 -33.08
CA ALA A 117 -10.51 13.77 -31.80
C ALA A 117 -11.12 15.06 -31.22
N GLY A 118 -11.50 16.03 -32.07
CA GLY A 118 -12.12 17.28 -31.63
C GLY A 118 -13.54 17.14 -31.08
N SER A 119 -14.16 15.97 -31.24
CA SER A 119 -15.48 15.65 -30.68
C SER A 119 -15.42 14.90 -29.34
N VAL A 120 -14.23 14.48 -28.91
CA VAL A 120 -14.01 13.79 -27.62
C VAL A 120 -13.73 14.84 -26.55
N LEU A 121 -14.77 15.22 -25.80
CA LEU A 121 -14.73 16.35 -24.87
C LEU A 121 -15.22 15.90 -23.49
N ALA A 122 -14.32 15.97 -22.50
CA ALA A 122 -14.64 15.68 -21.10
C ALA A 122 -15.77 16.60 -20.60
N GLY A 123 -16.76 16.00 -19.93
CA GLY A 123 -17.94 16.67 -19.39
C GLY A 123 -18.96 17.17 -20.42
N GLN A 124 -18.74 16.95 -21.72
CA GLN A 124 -19.65 17.38 -22.79
C GLN A 124 -20.13 16.23 -23.67
N THR A 125 -19.23 15.34 -24.09
CA THR A 125 -19.55 14.16 -24.92
C THR A 125 -19.04 12.87 -24.27
N VAL A 126 -18.06 12.97 -23.37
CA VAL A 126 -17.56 11.89 -22.53
C VAL A 126 -17.71 12.31 -21.07
N PHE A 127 -18.30 11.46 -20.25
CA PHE A 127 -18.62 11.75 -18.86
C PHE A 127 -18.12 10.63 -17.95
N LEU A 128 -17.58 11.03 -16.80
CA LEU A 128 -17.30 10.17 -15.66
C LEU A 128 -18.09 10.75 -14.49
N ILE A 129 -19.04 9.99 -13.93
CA ILE A 129 -20.02 10.54 -12.97
C ILE A 129 -20.05 9.69 -11.71
N ALA A 130 -19.82 10.30 -10.55
CA ALA A 130 -19.94 9.63 -9.26
C ALA A 130 -21.42 9.32 -8.94
N LEU A 131 -21.66 8.12 -8.42
CA LEU A 131 -22.98 7.61 -8.08
C LEU A 131 -23.06 7.26 -6.60
N GLU A 132 -24.23 7.51 -6.00
CA GLU A 132 -24.58 6.93 -4.71
C GLU A 132 -25.11 5.53 -4.88
N THR A 133 -24.72 4.66 -3.96
CA THR A 133 -25.22 3.29 -3.91
C THR A 133 -25.77 2.98 -2.53
N ASP A 134 -26.94 2.36 -2.49
CA ASP A 134 -27.45 1.77 -1.28
C ASP A 134 -26.81 0.40 -1.05
N SER A 135 -26.53 0.06 0.21
CA SER A 135 -26.15 -1.32 0.51
C SER A 135 -27.19 -2.32 -0.03
N PRO A 136 -26.75 -3.48 -0.58
CA PRO A 136 -27.65 -4.58 -0.92
C PRO A 136 -28.50 -5.07 0.27
N LEU A 137 -28.04 -4.78 1.50
CA LEU A 137 -28.63 -5.17 2.78
C LEU A 137 -29.09 -3.95 3.60
N LYS A 138 -29.33 -2.80 2.96
CA LYS A 138 -29.78 -1.56 3.62
C LYS A 138 -30.94 -1.80 4.59
N GLY A 139 -30.87 -1.21 5.79
CA GLY A 139 -31.90 -1.33 6.81
C GLY A 139 -32.00 -2.72 7.47
N THR A 140 -30.96 -3.54 7.33
CA THR A 140 -30.80 -4.79 8.09
C THR A 140 -29.61 -4.67 9.05
N PRO A 141 -29.51 -5.51 10.09
CA PRO A 141 -28.32 -5.54 10.96
C PRO A 141 -27.00 -5.92 10.25
N ALA A 142 -27.05 -6.33 8.98
CA ALA A 142 -25.90 -6.73 8.18
C ALA A 142 -25.64 -5.78 7.00
N GLU A 143 -26.01 -4.51 7.15
CA GLU A 143 -25.93 -3.49 6.09
C GLU A 143 -24.54 -3.35 5.44
N LEU A 144 -23.44 -3.58 6.14
CA LEU A 144 -22.07 -3.47 5.62
C LEU A 144 -21.49 -4.82 5.17
N ALA A 145 -22.25 -5.91 5.27
CA ALA A 145 -21.71 -7.25 5.06
C ALA A 145 -21.38 -7.56 3.59
N LEU A 146 -22.02 -6.88 2.64
CA LEU A 146 -21.84 -7.07 1.20
C LEU A 146 -21.51 -5.73 0.51
N PRO A 147 -20.61 -5.72 -0.48
CA PRO A 147 -20.30 -4.51 -1.23
C PRO A 147 -21.44 -4.16 -2.21
N ALA A 148 -21.65 -2.86 -2.44
CA ALA A 148 -22.69 -2.33 -3.33
C ALA A 148 -22.22 -2.24 -4.80
N VAL A 149 -21.73 -3.37 -5.33
CA VAL A 149 -21.19 -3.43 -6.70
C VAL A 149 -22.28 -3.59 -7.76
N ASN A 150 -23.50 -3.99 -7.40
CA ASN A 150 -24.57 -4.19 -8.38
C ASN A 150 -25.10 -2.83 -8.90
N PRO A 151 -25.21 -2.61 -10.21
CA PRO A 151 -25.87 -1.42 -10.75
C PRO A 151 -27.32 -1.23 -10.29
N ALA A 152 -28.00 -2.28 -9.83
CA ALA A 152 -29.32 -2.17 -9.21
C ALA A 152 -29.32 -1.44 -7.85
N ASP A 153 -28.14 -1.28 -7.23
CA ASP A 153 -27.96 -0.60 -5.94
C ASP A 153 -27.82 0.92 -6.11
N ILE A 154 -27.77 1.45 -7.34
CA ILE A 154 -27.66 2.88 -7.61
C ILE A 154 -28.88 3.61 -7.03
N ALA A 155 -28.63 4.47 -6.04
CA ALA A 155 -29.64 5.28 -5.36
C ALA A 155 -29.84 6.65 -6.04
N GLY A 156 -28.82 7.11 -6.79
CA GLY A 156 -28.86 8.36 -7.53
C GLY A 156 -27.48 8.86 -7.91
N LEU A 157 -27.43 10.11 -8.36
CA LEU A 157 -26.18 10.85 -8.50
C LEU A 157 -25.67 11.26 -7.11
N ALA A 158 -24.35 11.34 -6.96
CA ALA A 158 -23.71 11.83 -5.74
C ALA A 158 -24.17 13.25 -5.36
N PRO A 159 -24.35 13.59 -4.06
CA PRO A 159 -24.75 14.95 -3.65
C PRO A 159 -23.76 16.03 -4.10
N ASP A 160 -22.50 15.64 -4.27
CA ASP A 160 -21.34 16.34 -4.80
C ASP A 160 -21.12 16.03 -6.30
N ALA A 161 -22.19 15.83 -7.07
CA ALA A 161 -22.25 15.47 -8.49
C ALA A 161 -21.48 16.36 -9.50
N SER A 162 -20.47 17.12 -9.09
CA SER A 162 -19.37 17.45 -9.99
C SER A 162 -18.72 16.16 -10.47
N GLN A 163 -18.50 16.06 -11.78
CA GLN A 163 -17.63 15.04 -12.33
C GLN A 163 -16.26 15.16 -11.64
N PRO A 164 -15.59 14.04 -11.29
CA PRO A 164 -14.22 14.10 -10.81
C PRO A 164 -13.35 14.85 -11.83
N LYS A 165 -12.17 15.33 -11.43
CA LYS A 165 -11.26 15.93 -12.40
C LYS A 165 -10.69 14.81 -13.29
N PHE A 166 -11.06 14.81 -14.56
CA PHE A 166 -10.56 13.84 -15.55
C PHE A 166 -10.33 14.49 -16.91
N ARG A 167 -9.51 13.82 -17.71
CA ARG A 167 -9.27 14.12 -19.13
C ARG A 167 -9.84 13.00 -20.00
N ALA A 168 -10.42 13.35 -21.14
CA ALA A 168 -10.89 12.40 -22.15
C ALA A 168 -10.26 12.72 -23.50
N GLU A 169 -9.68 11.72 -24.16
CA GLU A 169 -8.87 11.93 -25.36
C GLU A 169 -9.02 10.79 -26.36
N ALA A 170 -9.09 11.10 -27.65
CA ALA A 170 -8.90 10.09 -28.68
C ALA A 170 -7.41 9.67 -28.70
N VAL A 171 -7.17 8.35 -28.67
CA VAL A 171 -5.83 7.77 -28.64
C VAL A 171 -5.69 6.59 -29.61
N ASN A 172 -4.45 6.24 -29.93
CA ASN A 172 -4.09 5.20 -30.90
C ASN A 172 -3.78 3.89 -30.18
N VAL A 173 -4.64 2.88 -30.29
CA VAL A 173 -4.37 1.56 -29.73
C VAL A 173 -4.29 0.49 -30.81
N ASP A 174 -3.45 -0.52 -30.59
CA ASP A 174 -3.30 -1.67 -31.50
C ASP A 174 -2.97 -1.26 -32.95
N ASN A 175 -2.12 -0.23 -33.12
CA ASN A 175 -1.77 0.40 -34.41
C ASN A 175 -2.94 1.07 -35.16
N GLY A 176 -4.09 1.27 -34.53
CA GLY A 176 -5.18 2.08 -35.07
C GLY A 176 -4.91 3.59 -34.93
N SER A 177 -5.69 4.38 -35.66
CA SER A 177 -5.73 5.85 -35.55
C SER A 177 -6.99 6.24 -34.78
N ASN A 178 -6.83 7.05 -33.72
CA ASN A 178 -7.90 7.59 -32.87
C ASN A 178 -9.03 6.59 -32.59
N ASN A 179 -8.69 5.33 -32.34
CA ASN A 179 -9.63 4.21 -32.28
C ASN A 179 -9.97 3.80 -30.83
N ALA A 180 -9.58 4.63 -29.86
CA ALA A 180 -10.01 4.51 -28.48
C ALA A 180 -10.18 5.89 -27.84
N ILE A 181 -11.04 5.97 -26.85
CA ILE A 181 -11.12 7.11 -25.92
C ILE A 181 -10.40 6.71 -24.63
N ARG A 182 -9.34 7.43 -24.29
CA ARG A 182 -8.66 7.31 -23.00
C ARG A 182 -9.32 8.25 -22.00
N ILE A 183 -9.71 7.73 -20.85
CA ILE A 183 -10.22 8.48 -19.70
C ILE A 183 -9.14 8.43 -18.62
N THR A 184 -8.65 9.60 -18.20
CA THR A 184 -7.52 9.75 -17.27
C THR A 184 -7.95 10.56 -16.05
N PRO A 185 -8.03 9.96 -14.85
CA PRO A 185 -8.18 10.72 -13.61
C PRO A 185 -7.00 11.68 -13.42
N LEU A 186 -7.28 12.89 -12.94
CA LEU A 186 -6.26 13.91 -12.62
C LEU A 186 -6.03 14.04 -11.12
N GLU A 187 -6.92 13.47 -10.33
CA GLU A 187 -6.79 13.23 -8.89
C GLU A 187 -7.24 11.79 -8.64
N PRO A 188 -6.78 11.13 -7.58
CA PRO A 188 -7.34 9.86 -7.16
C PRO A 188 -8.86 9.93 -7.05
N LEU A 189 -9.56 9.00 -7.70
CA LEU A 189 -10.99 8.79 -7.49
C LEU A 189 -11.22 8.32 -6.05
N GLU A 190 -12.40 8.59 -5.51
CA GLU A 190 -12.76 8.12 -4.17
C GLU A 190 -12.77 6.59 -4.12
N GLU A 191 -12.25 6.03 -3.03
CA GLU A 191 -12.25 4.58 -2.81
C GLU A 191 -13.66 4.04 -2.51
N GLY A 192 -13.95 2.82 -2.98
CA GLY A 192 -15.24 2.16 -2.78
C GLY A 192 -16.44 2.85 -3.45
N ARG A 193 -16.21 3.88 -4.27
CA ARG A 193 -17.23 4.68 -4.95
C ARG A 193 -17.57 4.08 -6.31
N LYS A 194 -18.85 4.12 -6.67
CA LYS A 194 -19.32 3.72 -8.00
C LYS A 194 -19.30 4.90 -8.96
N TYR A 195 -18.78 4.69 -10.16
CA TYR A 195 -18.74 5.67 -11.23
C TYR A 195 -19.45 5.15 -12.47
N LEU A 196 -20.21 6.03 -13.15
CA LEU A 196 -20.76 5.80 -14.48
C LEU A 196 -19.80 6.37 -15.52
N VAL A 197 -19.37 5.53 -16.46
CA VAL A 197 -18.75 5.94 -17.71
C VAL A 197 -19.84 6.06 -18.75
N LEU A 198 -20.00 7.26 -19.30
CA LEU A 198 -21.06 7.59 -20.24
C LEU A 198 -20.47 8.31 -21.45
N ILE A 199 -20.72 7.76 -22.63
CA ILE A 199 -20.30 8.33 -23.91
C ILE A 199 -21.55 8.61 -24.74
N GLY A 200 -21.74 9.86 -25.12
CA GLY A 200 -22.84 10.30 -25.97
C GLY A 200 -22.49 10.27 -27.46
N ASP A 201 -23.53 10.30 -28.30
CA ASP A 201 -23.44 10.39 -29.76
C ASP A 201 -22.98 11.79 -30.27
N GLY A 202 -22.69 12.71 -29.36
CA GLY A 202 -21.93 13.94 -29.64
C GLY A 202 -20.47 13.66 -30.04
N VAL A 203 -19.92 12.50 -29.63
CA VAL A 203 -18.69 11.96 -30.20
C VAL A 203 -18.95 11.53 -31.65
N LYS A 204 -17.99 11.79 -32.54
CA LYS A 204 -18.11 11.52 -33.97
C LYS A 204 -17.00 10.61 -34.47
N GLY A 205 -17.30 9.85 -35.52
CA GLY A 205 -16.29 9.22 -36.35
C GLY A 205 -15.51 10.26 -37.17
N ALA A 206 -14.37 9.86 -37.75
CA ALA A 206 -13.57 10.72 -38.64
C ALA A 206 -14.32 11.24 -39.88
N ASN A 207 -15.48 10.66 -40.19
CA ASN A 207 -16.40 11.09 -41.24
C ASN A 207 -17.47 12.11 -40.74
N ASP A 208 -17.30 12.64 -39.53
CA ASP A 208 -18.20 13.58 -38.84
C ASP A 208 -19.63 13.07 -38.58
N LYS A 209 -19.87 11.77 -38.74
CA LYS A 209 -21.11 11.14 -38.31
C LYS A 209 -21.04 10.83 -36.82
N SER A 210 -22.15 11.03 -36.11
CA SER A 210 -22.30 10.59 -34.72
C SER A 210 -22.00 9.11 -34.58
N ILE A 211 -21.32 8.76 -33.49
CA ILE A 211 -21.16 7.35 -33.12
C ILE A 211 -22.50 6.74 -32.71
N ASP A 212 -22.57 5.42 -32.68
CA ASP A 212 -23.76 4.68 -32.32
C ASP A 212 -23.43 3.60 -31.28
N GLN A 213 -24.45 3.05 -30.62
CA GLN A 213 -24.30 1.89 -29.75
C GLN A 213 -23.74 0.69 -30.52
N SER A 214 -23.01 -0.18 -29.81
CA SER A 214 -22.63 -1.47 -30.35
C SER A 214 -23.88 -2.28 -30.73
N VAL A 215 -23.79 -3.04 -31.82
CA VAL A 215 -24.92 -3.85 -32.32
C VAL A 215 -25.33 -4.88 -31.27
N GLN A 216 -24.35 -5.51 -30.62
CA GLN A 216 -24.54 -6.54 -29.60
C GLN A 216 -25.13 -5.94 -28.31
N GLY A 217 -24.61 -4.80 -27.85
CA GLY A 217 -25.12 -4.10 -26.67
C GLY A 217 -26.57 -3.65 -26.85
N ARG A 218 -26.89 -3.04 -28.00
CA ARG A 218 -28.26 -2.65 -28.37
C ARG A 218 -29.19 -3.85 -28.46
N ALA A 219 -28.76 -4.93 -29.13
CA ALA A 219 -29.56 -6.15 -29.26
C ALA A 219 -29.88 -6.78 -27.89
N LEU A 220 -28.94 -6.76 -26.94
CA LEU A 220 -29.18 -7.25 -25.59
C LEU A 220 -30.12 -6.34 -24.80
N ALA A 221 -29.91 -5.02 -24.87
CA ALA A 221 -30.66 -4.03 -24.09
C ALA A 221 -32.12 -3.88 -24.56
N GLU A 222 -32.35 -3.87 -25.88
CA GLU A 222 -33.64 -3.55 -26.49
C GLU A 222 -34.36 -4.79 -27.05
N GLY A 223 -33.61 -5.79 -27.53
CA GLY A 223 -34.13 -6.96 -28.22
C GLY A 223 -34.84 -7.98 -27.32
N VAL A 224 -35.53 -8.93 -27.95
CA VAL A 224 -36.16 -10.07 -27.25
C VAL A 224 -35.07 -11.07 -26.86
N LEU A 225 -35.04 -11.48 -25.59
CA LEU A 225 -34.05 -12.43 -25.10
C LEU A 225 -34.29 -13.82 -25.68
N GLY A 226 -33.27 -14.36 -26.36
CA GLY A 226 -33.25 -15.76 -26.77
C GLY A 226 -33.01 -16.73 -25.60
N ASN A 227 -32.35 -16.26 -24.54
CA ASN A 227 -32.09 -17.02 -23.31
C ASN A 227 -32.56 -16.22 -22.08
N PRO A 228 -33.55 -16.74 -21.30
CA PRO A 228 -34.01 -16.09 -20.06
C PRO A 228 -32.91 -15.85 -19.01
N ALA A 229 -31.82 -16.61 -19.02
CA ALA A 229 -30.68 -16.41 -18.12
C ALA A 229 -29.97 -15.05 -18.31
N LEU A 230 -30.20 -14.38 -19.45
CA LEU A 230 -29.65 -13.05 -19.73
C LEU A 230 -30.53 -11.90 -19.21
N ALA A 231 -31.65 -12.20 -18.52
CA ALA A 231 -32.58 -11.18 -18.04
C ALA A 231 -31.92 -10.12 -17.15
N ASN A 232 -30.98 -10.52 -16.28
CA ASN A 232 -30.29 -9.58 -15.40
C ASN A 232 -29.24 -8.76 -16.14
N VAL A 233 -28.49 -9.37 -17.07
CA VAL A 233 -27.56 -8.60 -17.91
C VAL A 233 -28.32 -7.56 -18.72
N LYS A 234 -29.46 -7.95 -19.30
CA LYS A 234 -30.36 -7.01 -19.98
C LYS A 234 -30.84 -5.91 -19.02
N ALA A 235 -31.29 -6.26 -17.82
CA ALA A 235 -31.74 -5.27 -16.84
C ALA A 235 -30.63 -4.28 -16.45
N ILE A 236 -29.40 -4.76 -16.27
CA ILE A 236 -28.22 -3.93 -16.00
C ILE A 236 -27.96 -2.99 -17.18
N VAL A 237 -27.76 -3.53 -18.39
CA VAL A 237 -27.40 -2.72 -19.57
C VAL A 237 -28.51 -1.72 -19.91
N SER A 238 -29.78 -2.16 -19.91
CA SER A 238 -30.91 -1.26 -20.17
C SER A 238 -31.09 -0.22 -19.06
N GLY A 239 -30.89 -0.59 -17.78
CA GLY A 239 -30.93 0.33 -16.65
C GLY A 239 -29.87 1.42 -16.76
N LEU A 240 -28.64 1.05 -17.12
CA LEU A 240 -27.54 2.00 -17.33
C LEU A 240 -27.76 2.88 -18.56
N ASN A 241 -28.31 2.33 -19.66
CA ASN A 241 -28.70 3.14 -20.82
C ASN A 241 -29.81 4.14 -20.47
N ASN A 242 -30.80 3.75 -19.66
CA ASN A 242 -31.86 4.63 -19.20
C ASN A 242 -31.31 5.75 -18.30
N LEU A 243 -30.39 5.40 -17.37
CA LEU A 243 -29.70 6.38 -16.53
C LEU A 243 -28.89 7.35 -17.39
N GLY A 244 -28.08 6.85 -18.31
CA GLY A 244 -27.32 7.67 -19.26
C GLY A 244 -28.22 8.59 -20.09
N SER A 245 -29.35 8.08 -20.58
CA SER A 245 -30.32 8.86 -21.35
C SER A 245 -30.91 9.99 -20.53
N SER A 246 -31.23 9.74 -19.24
CA SER A 246 -31.73 10.78 -18.34
C SER A 246 -30.74 11.93 -18.13
N ILE A 247 -29.43 11.64 -18.22
CA ILE A 247 -28.34 12.62 -18.08
C ILE A 247 -28.13 13.37 -19.41
N LEU A 248 -28.06 12.65 -20.54
CA LEU A 248 -27.76 13.23 -21.86
C LEU A 248 -28.92 13.99 -22.50
N THR A 249 -30.17 13.75 -22.07
CA THR A 249 -31.36 14.40 -22.64
C THR A 249 -31.23 15.92 -22.64
N ALA A 250 -30.64 16.50 -21.59
CA ALA A 250 -30.43 17.95 -21.49
C ALA A 250 -29.44 18.50 -22.55
N ALA A 251 -28.49 17.67 -23.00
CA ALA A 251 -27.52 17.99 -24.03
C ALA A 251 -28.01 17.67 -25.45
N GLY A 252 -29.21 17.08 -25.59
CA GLY A 252 -29.76 16.65 -26.89
C GLY A 252 -28.96 15.51 -27.54
N GLN A 253 -28.28 14.69 -26.73
CA GLN A 253 -27.47 13.56 -27.17
C GLN A 253 -28.14 12.22 -26.83
N GLU A 254 -27.87 11.20 -27.63
CA GLU A 254 -28.23 9.80 -27.34
C GLU A 254 -27.04 9.04 -26.71
N VAL A 255 -27.34 7.97 -25.98
CA VAL A 255 -26.32 7.13 -25.34
C VAL A 255 -25.67 6.22 -26.38
N ALA A 256 -24.35 6.34 -26.57
CA ALA A 256 -23.56 5.41 -27.36
C ALA A 256 -22.93 4.29 -26.51
N LEU A 257 -22.52 4.60 -25.26
CA LEU A 257 -22.05 3.62 -24.29
C LEU A 257 -22.37 4.09 -22.87
N ALA A 258 -22.88 3.19 -22.03
CA ALA A 258 -23.04 3.41 -20.60
C ALA A 258 -22.67 2.13 -19.82
N TYR A 259 -21.72 2.23 -18.89
CA TYR A 259 -21.38 1.15 -17.97
C TYR A 259 -20.83 1.74 -16.66
N THR A 260 -20.82 0.95 -15.58
CA THR A 260 -20.30 1.40 -14.28
C THR A 260 -19.07 0.64 -13.84
N PHE A 261 -18.28 1.25 -12.97
CA PHE A 261 -17.26 0.55 -12.22
C PHE A 261 -17.22 1.05 -10.78
N THR A 262 -16.93 0.17 -9.83
CA THR A 262 -16.66 0.51 -8.44
C THR A 262 -15.16 0.51 -8.21
N THR A 263 -14.63 1.61 -7.68
CA THR A 263 -13.22 1.70 -7.26
C THR A 263 -12.97 0.75 -6.08
N ASN A 264 -11.76 0.21 -5.98
CA ASN A 264 -11.37 -0.61 -4.84
C ASN A 264 -11.32 0.23 -3.55
N ALA A 265 -11.35 -0.45 -2.41
CA ALA A 265 -11.16 0.16 -1.09
C ALA A 265 -10.00 -0.53 -0.36
N ASP A 266 -8.94 -0.86 -1.11
CA ASP A 266 -7.86 -1.71 -0.62
C ASP A 266 -6.92 -1.00 0.36
N SER A 267 -6.95 0.34 0.46
CA SER A 267 -6.26 1.08 1.53
C SER A 267 -6.75 0.66 2.92
N GLN A 268 -8.00 0.18 3.00
CA GLN A 268 -8.59 -0.33 4.24
C GLN A 268 -7.76 -1.48 4.85
N VAL A 269 -7.00 -2.24 4.04
CA VAL A 269 -6.08 -3.27 4.55
C VAL A 269 -5.04 -2.63 5.47
N LEU A 270 -4.34 -1.59 5.02
CA LEU A 270 -3.30 -0.94 5.83
C LEU A 270 -3.90 -0.10 6.97
N ARG A 271 -5.09 0.49 6.80
CA ARG A 271 -5.82 1.15 7.91
C ARG A 271 -6.19 0.16 9.01
N THR A 272 -6.62 -1.05 8.65
CA THR A 272 -6.89 -2.15 9.58
C THR A 272 -5.60 -2.67 10.24
N MET A 273 -4.48 -2.70 9.51
CA MET A 273 -3.18 -3.04 10.10
C MET A 273 -2.68 -1.99 11.09
N MET A 274 -3.04 -0.71 10.91
CA MET A 274 -2.78 0.35 11.89
C MET A 274 -3.69 0.21 13.12
N THR A 275 -4.98 -0.04 12.92
CA THR A 275 -5.91 -0.36 14.01
C THR A 275 -7.07 -1.23 13.52
N PRO A 276 -7.22 -2.48 14.01
CA PRO A 276 -8.23 -3.39 13.45
C PRO A 276 -9.67 -2.96 13.75
N LEU A 277 -9.88 -2.05 14.72
CA LEU A 277 -11.21 -1.60 15.11
C LEU A 277 -11.92 -0.80 14.02
N VAL A 278 -11.21 -0.18 13.06
CA VAL A 278 -11.86 0.53 11.95
C VAL A 278 -12.64 -0.40 11.01
N SER A 279 -12.35 -1.71 11.03
CA SER A 279 -13.08 -2.73 10.28
C SER A 279 -13.94 -3.66 11.14
N SER A 280 -13.96 -3.47 12.46
CA SER A 280 -14.61 -4.41 13.40
C SER A 280 -16.12 -4.51 13.22
N THR A 281 -16.81 -3.39 12.98
CA THR A 281 -18.26 -3.38 12.71
C THR A 281 -18.58 -4.15 11.42
N LYS A 282 -17.85 -3.87 10.33
CA LYS A 282 -18.01 -4.58 9.05
C LYS A 282 -17.76 -6.08 9.23
N LEU A 283 -16.68 -6.46 9.93
CA LEU A 283 -16.35 -7.85 10.23
C LEU A 283 -17.48 -8.55 11.02
N GLY A 284 -18.01 -7.92 12.08
CA GLY A 284 -19.13 -8.46 12.84
C GLY A 284 -20.37 -8.70 11.96
N GLN A 285 -20.71 -7.73 11.12
CA GLN A 285 -21.84 -7.85 10.19
C GLN A 285 -21.62 -8.95 9.14
N GLN A 286 -20.39 -9.11 8.63
CA GLN A 286 -20.01 -10.21 7.73
C GLN A 286 -20.15 -11.58 8.41
N ILE A 287 -19.70 -11.72 9.66
CA ILE A 287 -19.87 -12.97 10.43
C ILE A 287 -21.36 -13.29 10.58
N GLY A 288 -22.17 -12.30 11.00
CA GLY A 288 -23.60 -12.47 11.17
C GLY A 288 -24.33 -12.85 9.88
N PHE A 289 -23.96 -12.24 8.75
CA PHE A 289 -24.51 -12.57 7.44
C PHE A 289 -24.09 -13.96 6.96
N THR A 290 -22.79 -14.27 7.01
CA THR A 290 -22.25 -15.54 6.53
C THR A 290 -22.68 -16.72 7.38
N ALA A 291 -22.94 -16.54 8.67
CA ALA A 291 -23.58 -17.55 9.52
C ALA A 291 -24.98 -17.92 9.02
N GLN A 292 -25.81 -16.91 8.72
CA GLN A 292 -27.15 -17.12 8.18
C GLN A 292 -27.11 -17.77 6.79
N LEU A 293 -26.21 -17.31 5.93
CA LEU A 293 -26.01 -17.87 4.60
C LEU A 293 -25.57 -19.34 4.68
N LYS A 294 -24.63 -19.67 5.57
CA LYS A 294 -24.17 -21.04 5.83
C LYS A 294 -25.31 -21.95 6.29
N ALA A 295 -26.20 -21.46 7.15
CA ALA A 295 -27.37 -22.23 7.60
C ALA A 295 -28.25 -22.71 6.44
N VAL A 296 -28.40 -21.88 5.40
CA VAL A 296 -29.11 -22.24 4.16
C VAL A 296 -28.24 -23.17 3.29
N ARG A 297 -26.98 -22.79 3.07
CA ARG A 297 -26.02 -23.50 2.21
C ARG A 297 -25.84 -24.96 2.61
N ASP A 298 -25.73 -25.25 3.91
CA ASP A 298 -25.56 -26.61 4.43
C ASP A 298 -26.76 -27.53 4.15
N VAL A 299 -27.94 -26.97 3.87
CA VAL A 299 -29.18 -27.73 3.59
C VAL A 299 -29.53 -27.74 2.08
N TYR A 300 -29.15 -26.67 1.39
CA TYR A 300 -29.38 -26.44 -0.04
C TYR A 300 -28.03 -26.34 -0.78
N THR A 301 -27.38 -27.49 -0.94
CA THR A 301 -26.00 -27.62 -1.44
C THR A 301 -25.82 -27.30 -2.93
N ASP A 302 -26.90 -27.35 -3.71
CA ASP A 302 -26.85 -27.23 -5.17
C ASP A 302 -27.08 -25.78 -5.66
N LEU A 303 -27.27 -24.84 -4.73
CA LEU A 303 -27.57 -23.44 -5.03
C LEU A 303 -26.29 -22.61 -5.15
N ASN A 304 -26.21 -21.73 -6.14
CA ASN A 304 -25.17 -20.70 -6.21
C ASN A 304 -25.42 -19.57 -5.20
N PHE A 305 -24.46 -18.66 -5.02
CA PHE A 305 -24.54 -17.58 -4.02
C PHE A 305 -25.81 -16.73 -4.19
N SER A 306 -26.18 -16.45 -5.43
CA SER A 306 -27.34 -15.65 -5.77
C SER A 306 -28.68 -16.35 -5.42
N GLU A 307 -28.76 -17.66 -5.65
CA GLU A 307 -29.91 -18.47 -5.26
C GLU A 307 -29.97 -18.66 -3.74
N LEU A 308 -28.82 -18.83 -3.09
CA LEU A 308 -28.69 -18.95 -1.64
C LEU A 308 -29.19 -17.70 -0.92
N THR A 309 -28.80 -16.52 -1.39
CA THR A 309 -29.25 -15.23 -0.82
C THR A 309 -30.75 -15.01 -1.03
N THR A 310 -31.29 -15.39 -2.18
CA THR A 310 -32.74 -15.41 -2.43
C THR A 310 -33.47 -16.37 -1.49
N LYS A 311 -32.92 -17.57 -1.28
CA LYS A 311 -33.52 -18.57 -0.39
C LYS A 311 -33.42 -18.15 1.08
N LEU A 312 -32.31 -17.53 1.48
CA LEU A 312 -32.14 -16.95 2.81
C LEU A 312 -33.21 -15.90 3.12
N LYS A 313 -33.50 -15.02 2.17
CA LYS A 313 -34.57 -14.03 2.28
C LYS A 313 -35.93 -14.66 2.55
N ASP A 314 -36.33 -15.66 1.75
CA ASP A 314 -37.61 -16.40 1.92
C ASP A 314 -37.69 -17.05 3.31
N LEU A 315 -36.65 -17.80 3.67
CA LEU A 315 -36.61 -18.54 4.93
C LEU A 315 -36.50 -17.63 6.15
N GLY A 316 -35.79 -16.50 6.06
CA GLY A 316 -35.72 -15.49 7.11
C GLY A 316 -37.08 -14.84 7.39
N ALA A 317 -37.86 -14.55 6.34
CA ALA A 317 -39.22 -14.03 6.50
C ALA A 317 -40.14 -15.05 7.18
N LYS A 318 -40.06 -16.33 6.80
CA LYS A 318 -40.80 -17.41 7.48
C LYS A 318 -40.35 -17.60 8.93
N ALA A 319 -39.04 -17.55 9.20
CA ALA A 319 -38.50 -17.65 10.55
C ALA A 319 -39.04 -16.54 11.47
N ALA A 320 -39.16 -15.31 10.97
CA ALA A 320 -39.76 -14.21 11.72
C ALA A 320 -41.25 -14.45 12.05
N LEU A 321 -42.02 -15.04 11.11
CA LEU A 321 -43.42 -15.40 11.36
C LEU A 321 -43.54 -16.53 12.39
N VAL A 322 -42.65 -17.53 12.32
CA VAL A 322 -42.58 -18.62 13.31
C VAL A 322 -42.26 -18.06 14.69
N GLY A 323 -41.25 -17.19 14.81
CA GLY A 323 -40.87 -16.55 16.08
C GLY A 323 -41.97 -15.67 16.66
N ALA A 324 -42.85 -15.10 15.82
CA ALA A 324 -44.02 -14.33 16.24
C ALA A 324 -45.26 -15.19 16.55
N GLY A 325 -45.18 -16.52 16.43
CA GLY A 325 -46.33 -17.43 16.59
C GLY A 325 -47.38 -17.30 15.48
N GLN A 326 -47.05 -16.68 14.36
CA GLN A 326 -47.93 -16.42 13.21
C GLN A 326 -47.86 -17.50 12.13
N LEU A 327 -46.90 -18.41 12.23
CA LEU A 327 -46.71 -19.54 11.33
C LEU A 327 -46.28 -20.76 12.16
N ASP A 328 -46.97 -21.88 12.01
CA ASP A 328 -46.58 -23.14 12.65
C ASP A 328 -45.48 -23.82 11.83
N ILE A 329 -44.28 -23.93 12.42
CA ILE A 329 -43.12 -24.54 11.77
C ILE A 329 -43.37 -25.99 11.34
N SER A 330 -44.22 -26.74 12.03
CA SER A 330 -44.52 -28.14 11.71
C SER A 330 -45.23 -28.31 10.36
N THR A 331 -45.81 -27.24 9.84
CA THR A 331 -46.52 -27.22 8.55
C THR A 331 -45.58 -27.00 7.34
N LEU A 332 -44.31 -26.66 7.58
CA LEU A 332 -43.33 -26.37 6.53
C LEU A 332 -42.57 -27.63 6.08
N PRO A 333 -41.96 -27.64 4.89
CA PRO A 333 -41.10 -28.75 4.46
C PRO A 333 -39.91 -28.96 5.41
N LEU A 334 -39.46 -30.20 5.60
CA LEU A 334 -38.38 -30.55 6.55
C LEU A 334 -37.10 -29.73 6.37
N LYS A 335 -36.66 -29.50 5.13
CA LYS A 335 -35.50 -28.64 4.84
C LYS A 335 -35.71 -27.21 5.35
N GLU A 336 -36.90 -26.65 5.20
CA GLU A 336 -37.22 -25.31 5.71
C GLU A 336 -37.27 -25.29 7.24
N GLN A 337 -37.82 -26.33 7.87
CA GLN A 337 -37.81 -26.46 9.34
C GLN A 337 -36.38 -26.48 9.89
N GLN A 338 -35.48 -27.26 9.27
CA GLN A 338 -34.08 -27.35 9.65
C GLN A 338 -33.38 -25.98 9.59
N VAL A 339 -33.53 -25.25 8.49
CA VAL A 339 -32.92 -23.91 8.35
C VAL A 339 -33.54 -22.92 9.32
N ILE A 340 -34.86 -22.87 9.45
CA ILE A 340 -35.54 -21.96 10.39
C ILE A 340 -35.10 -22.23 11.83
N GLY A 341 -34.96 -23.50 12.22
CA GLY A 341 -34.41 -23.88 13.52
C GLY A 341 -32.99 -23.35 13.73
N LYS A 342 -32.10 -23.53 12.74
CA LYS A 342 -30.74 -22.98 12.77
C LYS A 342 -30.74 -21.44 12.85
N LEU A 343 -31.54 -20.75 12.05
CA LEU A 343 -31.66 -19.28 12.08
C LEU A 343 -32.11 -18.78 13.47
N GLY A 344 -33.01 -19.50 14.13
CA GLY A 344 -33.42 -19.23 15.51
C GLY A 344 -32.24 -19.32 16.49
N GLN A 345 -31.42 -20.37 16.40
CA GLN A 345 -30.22 -20.53 17.23
C GLN A 345 -29.21 -19.40 16.98
N LEU A 346 -28.92 -19.10 15.71
CA LEU A 346 -27.98 -18.06 15.29
C LEU A 346 -28.32 -16.70 15.88
N SER A 347 -29.61 -16.33 15.92
CA SER A 347 -30.07 -15.05 16.47
C SER A 347 -29.66 -14.80 17.93
N THR A 348 -29.29 -15.85 18.67
CA THR A 348 -28.85 -15.76 20.07
C THR A 348 -27.32 -15.68 20.23
N ILE A 349 -26.55 -16.11 19.22
CA ILE A 349 -25.08 -16.19 19.29
C ILE A 349 -24.38 -15.16 18.41
N THR A 350 -24.99 -14.72 17.31
CA THR A 350 -24.45 -13.67 16.42
C THR A 350 -25.04 -12.30 16.72
N THR A 351 -25.22 -11.97 18.00
CA THR A 351 -25.64 -10.61 18.40
C THR A 351 -24.46 -9.65 18.29
N GLU A 352 -24.73 -8.38 17.99
CA GLU A 352 -23.68 -7.35 17.86
C GLU A 352 -22.73 -7.31 19.07
N ALA A 353 -23.27 -7.40 20.28
CA ALA A 353 -22.47 -7.43 21.51
C ALA A 353 -21.54 -8.65 21.60
N LYS A 354 -22.02 -9.85 21.23
CA LYS A 354 -21.21 -11.08 21.24
C LYS A 354 -20.13 -11.06 20.17
N LEU A 355 -20.48 -10.59 18.97
CA LEU A 355 -19.55 -10.47 17.85
C LEU A 355 -18.44 -9.46 18.16
N THR A 356 -18.81 -8.29 18.70
CA THR A 356 -17.85 -7.26 19.12
C THR A 356 -16.92 -7.79 20.20
N ALA A 357 -17.44 -8.51 21.20
CA ALA A 357 -16.62 -9.12 22.25
C ALA A 357 -15.67 -10.19 21.70
N ALA A 358 -16.15 -11.06 20.80
CA ALA A 358 -15.33 -12.10 20.17
C ALA A 358 -14.19 -11.48 19.34
N VAL A 359 -14.49 -10.50 18.48
CA VAL A 359 -13.48 -9.79 17.68
C VAL A 359 -12.47 -9.07 18.57
N THR A 360 -12.93 -8.40 19.63
CA THR A 360 -12.04 -7.71 20.58
C THR A 360 -11.08 -8.70 21.24
N ASN A 361 -11.55 -9.87 21.63
CA ASN A 361 -10.69 -10.91 22.21
C ASN A 361 -9.62 -11.40 21.22
N GLU A 362 -9.95 -11.53 19.93
CA GLU A 362 -8.98 -11.91 18.89
C GLU A 362 -7.92 -10.83 18.60
N VAL A 363 -8.25 -9.57 18.86
CA VAL A 363 -7.26 -8.48 18.83
C VAL A 363 -6.33 -8.59 20.05
N LEU A 364 -6.90 -8.77 21.25
CA LEU A 364 -6.13 -8.82 22.49
C LEU A 364 -5.24 -10.08 22.60
N ASN A 365 -5.66 -11.21 22.03
CA ASN A 365 -4.88 -12.45 22.02
C ASN A 365 -3.78 -12.48 20.95
N GLY A 366 -3.72 -11.48 20.06
CA GLY A 366 -2.70 -11.35 19.03
C GLY A 366 -2.96 -12.16 17.75
N THR A 367 -4.16 -12.72 17.57
CA THR A 367 -4.60 -13.37 16.31
C THR A 367 -4.76 -12.32 15.20
N ILE A 368 -5.27 -11.14 15.55
CA ILE A 368 -5.29 -9.97 14.67
C ILE A 368 -4.07 -9.11 14.96
N HIS A 369 -3.39 -8.68 13.89
CA HIS A 369 -2.25 -7.78 14.01
C HIS A 369 -2.64 -6.44 14.62
N LEU A 370 -1.71 -5.88 15.37
CA LEU A 370 -1.75 -4.50 15.87
C LEU A 370 -0.31 -3.99 16.01
N PRO A 371 -0.03 -2.71 15.67
CA PRO A 371 1.25 -2.09 15.95
C PRO A 371 1.49 -2.16 17.46
N GLN A 372 2.68 -2.56 17.87
CA GLN A 372 3.07 -2.60 19.28
C GLN A 372 4.59 -2.76 19.37
N PRO A 373 5.19 -2.42 20.53
CA PRO A 373 6.59 -2.70 20.80
C PRO A 373 6.98 -4.13 20.43
N ARG A 374 8.12 -4.27 19.74
CA ARG A 374 8.62 -5.54 19.25
C ARG A 374 9.90 -5.98 19.97
N PRO A 375 10.10 -7.29 20.15
CA PRO A 375 11.36 -7.81 20.66
C PRO A 375 12.53 -7.31 19.81
N ASN A 376 13.57 -6.80 20.46
CA ASN A 376 14.75 -6.29 19.79
C ASN A 376 15.98 -6.42 20.71
N LEU A 377 17.17 -6.51 20.11
CA LEU A 377 18.44 -6.54 20.82
C LEU A 377 19.54 -5.93 19.96
N PHE A 378 20.60 -5.43 20.60
CA PHE A 378 21.79 -4.91 19.93
C PHE A 378 22.99 -5.81 20.21
N LEU A 379 23.80 -6.05 19.19
CA LEU A 379 24.94 -6.97 19.23
C LEU A 379 26.23 -6.30 19.71
N GLY A 380 26.29 -4.97 19.59
CA GLY A 380 27.41 -4.17 20.03
C GLY A 380 27.30 -2.73 19.53
N ASN A 381 28.07 -1.86 20.18
CA ASN A 381 28.20 -0.45 19.83
C ASN A 381 29.65 -0.16 19.45
N LYS A 382 29.87 0.68 18.46
CA LYS A 382 31.21 1.13 18.05
C LYS A 382 31.19 2.60 17.64
N PRO A 383 32.29 3.35 17.79
CA PRO A 383 32.44 4.67 17.18
C PRO A 383 32.15 4.63 15.67
N ALA A 384 31.48 5.65 15.14
CA ALA A 384 31.27 5.75 13.69
C ALA A 384 32.60 5.87 12.91
N THR A 385 33.68 6.31 13.57
CA THR A 385 35.05 6.31 13.01
C THR A 385 35.58 4.92 12.67
N ASP A 386 34.99 3.86 13.23
CA ASP A 386 35.40 2.47 12.97
C ASP A 386 34.75 1.90 11.71
N LEU A 387 33.80 2.61 11.11
CA LEU A 387 33.17 2.19 9.87
C LEU A 387 34.15 2.30 8.70
N LEU A 388 34.19 1.27 7.86
CA LEU A 388 35.14 1.16 6.75
C LEU A 388 35.10 2.37 5.81
N THR A 389 33.91 2.86 5.46
CA THR A 389 33.76 4.08 4.65
C THR A 389 34.39 5.30 5.32
N ILE A 390 34.19 5.49 6.63
CA ILE A 390 34.75 6.64 7.37
C ILE A 390 36.27 6.54 7.48
N GLN A 391 36.82 5.36 7.72
CA GLN A 391 38.27 5.14 7.70
C GLN A 391 38.89 5.46 6.34
N GLY A 392 38.21 5.08 5.25
CA GLY A 392 38.62 5.43 3.89
C GLY A 392 38.65 6.94 3.65
N LEU A 393 37.61 7.66 4.08
CA LEU A 393 37.55 9.12 3.99
C LEU A 393 38.63 9.79 4.85
N ALA A 394 38.90 9.27 6.06
CA ALA A 394 39.94 9.79 6.94
C ALA A 394 41.33 9.62 6.34
N PHE A 395 41.59 8.47 5.71
CA PHE A 395 42.83 8.21 4.99
C PHE A 395 43.02 9.19 3.82
N GLN A 396 41.98 9.43 3.01
CA GLN A 396 42.00 10.40 1.92
C GLN A 396 42.22 11.85 2.42
N ALA A 397 41.58 12.24 3.51
CA ALA A 397 41.78 13.54 4.16
C ALA A 397 43.25 13.71 4.61
N GLY A 398 43.85 12.67 5.20
CA GLY A 398 45.26 12.65 5.58
C GLY A 398 46.23 12.79 4.40
N GLN A 399 45.90 12.21 3.24
CA GLN A 399 46.70 12.33 2.02
C GLN A 399 46.66 13.75 1.41
N THR A 400 45.50 14.41 1.48
CA THR A 400 45.30 15.74 0.89
C THR A 400 45.61 16.89 1.85
N GLY A 401 45.71 16.62 3.15
CA GLY A 401 45.84 17.63 4.20
C GLY A 401 44.58 18.48 4.41
N THR A 402 43.46 18.12 3.77
CA THR A 402 42.18 18.82 3.86
C THR A 402 41.24 18.02 4.77
N PRO A 403 40.75 18.59 5.89
CA PRO A 403 39.79 17.91 6.74
C PRO A 403 38.51 17.50 5.99
N ASN A 404 37.98 16.31 6.30
CA ASN A 404 36.71 15.84 5.76
C ASN A 404 35.60 16.07 6.81
N PRO A 405 34.56 16.87 6.51
CA PRO A 405 33.51 17.18 7.48
C PRO A 405 32.76 15.96 8.04
N ILE A 406 32.59 14.91 7.23
CA ILE A 406 31.91 13.68 7.67
C ILE A 406 32.79 12.91 8.66
N VAL A 407 34.12 12.89 8.44
CA VAL A 407 35.07 12.26 9.37
C VAL A 407 35.07 13.00 10.71
N GLU A 408 35.01 14.33 10.69
CA GLU A 408 34.89 15.13 11.92
C GLU A 408 33.56 14.89 12.63
N ALA A 409 32.44 14.80 11.89
CA ALA A 409 31.14 14.49 12.47
C ALA A 409 31.09 13.07 13.07
N ALA A 410 31.71 12.09 12.43
CA ALA A 410 31.76 10.71 12.90
C ALA A 410 32.47 10.54 14.26
N LYS A 411 33.34 11.48 14.63
CA LYS A 411 33.93 11.53 15.99
C LYS A 411 32.91 11.84 17.07
N GLN A 412 31.67 12.21 16.77
CA GLN A 412 30.65 12.53 17.77
C GLN A 412 29.46 11.57 17.70
N VAL A 413 29.64 10.42 17.02
CA VAL A 413 28.56 9.49 16.71
C VAL A 413 28.97 8.06 17.07
N THR A 414 28.05 7.37 17.73
CA THR A 414 28.13 5.93 18.02
C THR A 414 27.16 5.19 17.11
N VAL A 415 27.54 3.99 16.67
CA VAL A 415 26.72 3.10 15.84
C VAL A 415 26.43 1.82 16.57
N ALA A 416 25.15 1.47 16.67
CA ALA A 416 24.64 0.25 17.27
C ALA A 416 24.02 -0.62 16.17
N GLU A 417 24.55 -1.84 15.98
CA GLU A 417 24.02 -2.82 15.03
C GLU A 417 23.23 -3.89 15.81
N GLY A 418 21.99 -4.15 15.40
CA GLY A 418 21.09 -5.01 16.14
C GLY A 418 20.05 -5.69 15.28
N ALA A 419 19.06 -6.27 15.94
CA ALA A 419 17.95 -6.95 15.32
C ALA A 419 16.62 -6.63 16.00
N ILE A 420 15.55 -6.65 15.22
CA ILE A 420 14.17 -6.49 15.66
C ILE A 420 13.32 -7.64 15.09
N GLN A 421 12.47 -8.23 15.92
CA GLN A 421 11.52 -9.24 15.47
C GLN A 421 10.23 -8.58 14.97
N LEU A 422 9.89 -8.81 13.70
CA LEU A 422 8.71 -8.23 13.06
C LEU A 422 7.75 -9.34 12.59
N PRO A 423 6.43 -9.09 12.63
CA PRO A 423 5.47 -10.02 12.05
C PRO A 423 5.58 -9.98 10.52
N TYR A 424 5.62 -11.17 9.92
CA TYR A 424 5.77 -11.33 8.48
C TYR A 424 4.53 -12.01 7.91
N PHE A 425 3.89 -11.35 6.96
CA PHE A 425 2.63 -11.77 6.33
C PHE A 425 2.84 -12.30 4.91
N GLN A 426 4.03 -12.06 4.34
CA GLN A 426 4.49 -12.73 3.12
C GLN A 426 4.93 -14.16 3.42
N HIS A 427 5.09 -14.96 2.37
CA HIS A 427 5.59 -16.33 2.51
C HIS A 427 7.11 -16.34 2.73
N LEU A 428 7.58 -17.20 3.63
CA LEU A 428 9.00 -17.51 3.76
C LEU A 428 9.51 -18.21 2.47
N PRO A 429 10.81 -18.10 2.12
CA PRO A 429 11.34 -18.58 0.84
C PRO A 429 11.16 -20.08 0.59
N GLY A 430 11.10 -20.90 1.65
CA GLY A 430 11.27 -22.34 1.54
C GLY A 430 12.68 -22.69 1.02
N THR A 431 12.85 -23.90 0.46
CA THR A 431 14.15 -24.36 -0.05
C THR A 431 14.47 -23.84 -1.45
N SER A 432 13.45 -23.56 -2.27
CA SER A 432 13.57 -23.07 -3.65
C SER A 432 13.59 -21.55 -3.77
N GLY A 433 13.16 -20.82 -2.74
CA GLY A 433 12.92 -19.38 -2.83
C GLY A 433 11.57 -19.01 -3.45
N SER A 434 10.76 -19.99 -3.88
CA SER A 434 9.50 -19.73 -4.59
C SER A 434 8.46 -19.02 -3.71
N GLY A 435 8.55 -19.14 -2.38
CA GLY A 435 7.69 -18.35 -1.49
C GLY A 435 7.88 -16.83 -1.67
N LEU A 436 9.07 -16.38 -2.09
CA LEU A 436 9.36 -14.96 -2.32
C LEU A 436 8.75 -14.42 -3.63
N THR A 437 8.46 -15.29 -4.61
CA THR A 437 7.98 -14.89 -5.95
C THR A 437 6.53 -15.28 -6.20
N ASP A 438 6.09 -16.41 -5.67
CA ASP A 438 4.78 -17.00 -5.97
C ASP A 438 3.78 -16.72 -4.83
N GLY A 439 4.29 -16.42 -3.63
CA GLY A 439 3.49 -16.11 -2.45
C GLY A 439 2.86 -14.70 -2.49
N SER A 440 1.70 -14.57 -1.86
CA SER A 440 1.02 -13.30 -1.56
C SER A 440 0.32 -13.41 -0.21
N TRP A 441 -0.07 -12.30 0.40
CA TRP A 441 -0.79 -12.32 1.67
C TRP A 441 -2.10 -13.10 1.55
N GLN A 442 -2.32 -14.01 2.49
CA GLN A 442 -3.54 -14.81 2.60
C GLN A 442 -4.42 -14.26 3.72
N GLY A 443 -5.74 -14.38 3.59
CA GLY A 443 -6.69 -13.98 4.61
C GLY A 443 -6.59 -14.87 5.85
N ASN A 444 -6.85 -14.27 7.01
CA ASN A 444 -6.69 -14.88 8.32
C ASN A 444 -7.74 -15.98 8.58
N THR A 445 -7.34 -17.22 8.29
CA THR A 445 -8.12 -18.44 8.56
C THR A 445 -8.05 -18.85 10.02
N THR A 446 -6.98 -18.50 10.74
CA THR A 446 -6.88 -18.69 12.19
C THR A 446 -7.95 -17.88 12.92
N LEU A 447 -8.18 -16.63 12.49
CA LEU A 447 -9.24 -15.75 12.97
C LEU A 447 -10.62 -16.38 12.74
N GLU A 448 -10.87 -16.94 11.56
CA GLU A 448 -12.13 -17.64 11.27
C GLU A 448 -12.35 -18.82 12.22
N ALA A 449 -11.33 -19.65 12.45
CA ALA A 449 -11.40 -20.80 13.34
C ALA A 449 -11.63 -20.41 14.81
N ASN A 450 -10.92 -19.39 15.29
CA ASN A 450 -11.04 -18.89 16.66
C ASN A 450 -12.43 -18.29 16.91
N LEU A 451 -12.92 -17.48 15.97
CA LEU A 451 -14.26 -16.90 16.06
C LEU A 451 -15.36 -17.97 16.00
N ASN A 452 -15.21 -19.00 15.17
CA ASN A 452 -16.14 -20.14 15.16
C ASN A 452 -16.14 -20.85 16.51
N SER A 453 -14.96 -21.07 17.10
CA SER A 453 -14.82 -21.67 18.43
C SER A 453 -15.45 -20.82 19.53
N ALA A 454 -15.31 -19.49 19.44
CA ALA A 454 -15.90 -18.56 20.41
C ALA A 454 -17.43 -18.47 20.30
N LEU A 455 -17.98 -18.61 19.08
CA LEU A 455 -19.41 -18.48 18.81
C LEU A 455 -20.18 -19.80 18.93
N SER A 456 -19.51 -20.95 18.93
CA SER A 456 -20.12 -22.28 18.91
C SER A 456 -19.89 -23.08 20.20
N PRO A 457 -20.87 -23.12 21.14
CA PRO A 457 -20.77 -23.92 22.35
C PRO A 457 -20.67 -25.44 22.09
N ASP A 458 -21.11 -25.89 20.92
CA ASP A 458 -21.24 -27.31 20.55
C ASP A 458 -20.10 -27.80 19.61
N GLY A 459 -19.13 -26.93 19.30
CA GLY A 459 -17.92 -27.29 18.52
C GLY A 459 -18.09 -27.42 17.00
N ASN A 460 -19.21 -26.99 16.43
CA ASN A 460 -19.44 -26.96 14.98
C ASN A 460 -19.22 -25.56 14.39
N ASP A 461 -18.72 -25.45 13.16
CA ASP A 461 -18.57 -24.15 12.49
C ASP A 461 -19.92 -23.47 12.28
N VAL A 462 -20.04 -22.25 12.80
CA VAL A 462 -21.22 -21.39 12.75
C VAL A 462 -21.25 -20.57 11.46
N PHE A 463 -20.08 -20.15 10.97
CA PHE A 463 -19.95 -19.32 9.78
C PHE A 463 -18.71 -19.68 8.96
N GLN A 464 -18.66 -19.16 7.74
CA GLN A 464 -17.49 -19.22 6.87
C GLN A 464 -17.47 -17.96 6.00
N PHE A 465 -16.36 -17.23 6.01
CA PHE A 465 -16.15 -16.07 5.15
C PHE A 465 -16.26 -16.44 3.66
N LEU A 466 -16.78 -15.51 2.88
CA LEU A 466 -16.85 -15.63 1.43
C LEU A 466 -15.44 -15.64 0.86
N ARG A 467 -15.20 -16.51 -0.12
CA ARG A 467 -13.93 -16.64 -0.83
C ARG A 467 -14.15 -17.40 -2.13
N ASP A 468 -13.57 -16.88 -3.20
CA ASP A 468 -13.73 -17.45 -4.54
C ASP A 468 -12.79 -18.63 -4.81
N GLY A 469 -13.24 -19.50 -5.72
CA GLY A 469 -12.49 -20.67 -6.15
C GLY A 469 -12.76 -21.94 -5.34
N LYS A 470 -12.44 -23.07 -5.98
CA LYS A 470 -12.24 -24.36 -5.33
C LYS A 470 -10.80 -24.76 -5.57
N ASN A 471 -10.15 -25.33 -4.56
CA ASN A 471 -8.89 -26.03 -4.76
C ASN A 471 -9.12 -27.20 -5.72
N ALA A 472 -8.05 -27.71 -6.33
CA ALA A 472 -8.14 -28.85 -7.26
C ALA A 472 -8.79 -30.10 -6.64
N ASP A 473 -8.82 -30.20 -5.31
CA ASP A 473 -9.45 -31.26 -4.52
C ASP A 473 -10.92 -30.99 -4.16
N GLY A 474 -11.50 -29.86 -4.60
CA GLY A 474 -12.88 -29.47 -4.35
C GLY A 474 -13.13 -28.74 -3.01
N SER A 475 -12.09 -28.52 -2.20
CA SER A 475 -12.18 -27.68 -0.99
C SER A 475 -12.26 -26.18 -1.33
N VAL A 476 -12.64 -25.36 -0.36
CA VAL A 476 -12.85 -23.91 -0.56
C VAL A 476 -11.51 -23.22 -0.83
N GLY A 477 -11.46 -22.34 -1.85
CA GLY A 477 -10.26 -21.62 -2.30
C GLY A 477 -9.66 -20.65 -1.26
N PRO A 478 -8.53 -19.98 -1.61
CA PRO A 478 -7.84 -19.06 -0.71
C PRO A 478 -8.71 -17.86 -0.32
N LEU A 479 -8.56 -17.38 0.92
CA LEU A 479 -9.25 -16.17 1.39
C LEU A 479 -8.46 -14.94 0.95
N ASN A 480 -9.07 -14.07 0.15
CA ASN A 480 -8.42 -12.87 -0.37
C ASN A 480 -8.20 -11.80 0.72
N VAL A 481 -7.11 -11.04 0.61
CA VAL A 481 -6.83 -9.85 1.45
C VAL A 481 -7.00 -8.57 0.65
N ASN A 482 -8.13 -7.91 0.84
CA ASN A 482 -8.55 -6.71 0.12
C ASN A 482 -9.51 -5.86 0.97
N GLY A 483 -10.10 -4.80 0.41
CA GLY A 483 -11.07 -3.95 1.11
C GLY A 483 -12.33 -4.66 1.62
N ASN A 484 -12.68 -5.84 1.07
CA ASN A 484 -13.80 -6.65 1.56
C ASN A 484 -13.42 -7.51 2.77
N PHE A 485 -12.19 -8.02 2.82
CA PHE A 485 -11.67 -8.76 3.97
C PHE A 485 -10.22 -8.31 4.30
N PRO A 486 -10.05 -7.28 5.16
CA PRO A 486 -8.76 -6.63 5.38
C PRO A 486 -7.92 -7.27 6.51
N PHE A 487 -8.07 -8.58 6.75
CA PHE A 487 -7.41 -9.28 7.85
C PHE A 487 -6.44 -10.34 7.32
N PRO A 488 -5.13 -10.04 7.17
CA PRO A 488 -4.16 -11.02 6.70
C PRO A 488 -3.77 -12.03 7.79
N GLU A 489 -3.42 -13.24 7.37
CA GLU A 489 -2.84 -14.31 8.17
C GLU A 489 -1.35 -14.05 8.37
N LYS A 490 -0.90 -14.01 9.63
CA LYS A 490 0.53 -13.91 9.93
C LYS A 490 1.21 -15.23 9.59
N GLN A 491 2.20 -15.19 8.69
CA GLN A 491 2.92 -16.38 8.23
C GLN A 491 4.09 -16.75 9.15
N ALA A 492 4.76 -15.75 9.72
CA ALA A 492 5.95 -15.93 10.53
C ALA A 492 6.22 -14.73 11.45
N ASN A 493 7.14 -14.90 12.40
CA ASN A 493 7.88 -13.81 13.02
C ASN A 493 9.33 -13.86 12.54
N THR A 494 9.81 -12.79 11.91
CA THR A 494 11.17 -12.70 11.35
C THR A 494 12.00 -11.72 12.17
N THR A 495 13.16 -12.14 12.65
CA THR A 495 14.18 -11.30 13.28
C THR A 495 15.12 -10.75 12.22
N VAL A 496 15.11 -9.43 12.04
CA VAL A 496 15.74 -8.75 10.91
C VAL A 496 16.61 -7.59 11.40
N PRO A 497 17.62 -7.19 10.62
CA PRO A 497 18.57 -6.19 11.08
C PRO A 497 17.97 -4.79 11.22
N VAL A 498 18.49 -4.07 12.21
CA VAL A 498 18.30 -2.63 12.40
C VAL A 498 19.65 -2.03 12.77
N VAL A 499 19.91 -0.81 12.32
CA VAL A 499 21.09 -0.03 12.74
C VAL A 499 20.63 1.29 13.33
N VAL A 500 21.30 1.72 14.40
CA VAL A 500 21.06 3.03 15.01
C VAL A 500 22.34 3.83 15.03
N PHE A 501 22.29 5.04 14.49
CA PHE A 501 23.34 6.05 14.62
C PHE A 501 22.87 7.04 15.67
N LEU A 502 23.64 7.21 16.74
CA LEU A 502 23.27 8.03 17.87
C LEU A 502 24.39 9.02 18.21
N PRO A 503 24.05 10.20 18.74
CA PRO A 503 25.04 11.10 19.32
C PRO A 503 25.82 10.35 20.41
N SER A 504 27.14 10.53 20.45
CA SER A 504 27.95 9.92 21.50
C SER A 504 27.56 10.44 22.89
N LEU A 505 27.84 9.63 23.91
CA LEU A 505 27.62 10.01 25.31
C LEU A 505 28.79 10.84 25.83
N ASP A 506 28.53 11.73 26.78
CA ASP A 506 29.60 12.39 27.51
C ASP A 506 30.30 11.39 28.44
N ASP A 507 31.61 11.17 28.21
CA ASP A 507 32.48 10.40 29.11
C ASP A 507 33.57 11.34 29.71
N PRO A 508 33.46 11.71 31.00
CA PRO A 508 34.40 12.59 31.67
C PRO A 508 35.73 11.92 32.03
N ASP A 509 35.83 10.58 31.94
CA ASP A 509 36.99 9.79 32.39
C ASP A 509 37.94 9.36 31.26
N THR A 510 37.57 9.59 29.99
CA THR A 510 38.41 9.25 28.83
C THR A 510 38.86 10.49 28.06
N THR A 511 40.12 10.49 27.62
CA THR A 511 40.69 11.54 26.74
C THR A 511 40.63 11.15 25.26
N ASP A 512 39.99 10.03 24.94
CA ASP A 512 40.13 9.35 23.64
C ASP A 512 38.81 8.77 23.07
N ILE A 513 37.63 9.19 23.56
CA ILE A 513 36.36 8.89 22.87
C ILE A 513 35.44 10.10 22.77
N ASN A 514 35.03 10.33 21.52
CA ASN A 514 33.86 11.04 21.03
C ASN A 514 33.14 12.05 21.94
N GLU A 515 33.56 13.32 21.88
CA GLU A 515 32.79 14.43 22.47
C GLU A 515 31.36 14.43 21.92
N ARG A 516 30.36 14.44 22.81
CA ARG A 516 28.95 14.58 22.44
C ARG A 516 28.73 15.87 21.62
N PRO A 517 27.82 15.88 20.63
CA PRO A 517 27.49 17.09 19.91
C PRO A 517 26.94 18.18 20.85
N THR A 518 27.50 19.39 20.78
CA THR A 518 27.10 20.53 21.62
C THR A 518 25.64 20.99 21.42
N ILE A 519 24.99 20.56 20.34
CA ILE A 519 23.57 20.84 20.03
C ILE A 519 22.61 19.93 20.81
N CYS A 520 23.12 18.89 21.46
CA CYS A 520 22.33 18.04 22.34
C CYS A 520 21.96 18.78 23.62
N ASN A 521 20.65 18.84 23.92
CA ASN A 521 20.16 19.56 25.09
C ASN A 521 20.28 18.74 26.39
N ASP A 522 20.32 17.43 26.26
CA ASP A 522 20.42 16.46 27.36
C ASP A 522 21.80 15.76 27.31
N PRO A 523 22.43 15.44 28.46
CA PRO A 523 23.73 14.76 28.51
C PRO A 523 23.69 13.30 28.01
N VAL A 524 22.50 12.70 27.93
CA VAL A 524 22.31 11.28 27.60
C VAL A 524 21.38 11.14 26.38
N ALA A 525 20.14 11.61 26.48
CA ALA A 525 19.11 11.39 25.46
C ALA A 525 19.28 12.30 24.22
N PRO A 526 19.00 11.80 23.00
CA PRO A 526 18.97 12.64 21.80
C PRO A 526 17.79 13.63 21.82
N ASN A 527 17.85 14.68 21.00
CA ASN A 527 16.75 15.64 20.85
C ASN A 527 15.53 15.03 20.13
N GLY A 528 15.74 14.01 19.30
CA GLY A 528 14.68 13.32 18.56
C GLY A 528 15.13 11.96 18.04
N ILE A 529 14.16 11.14 17.67
CA ILE A 529 14.37 9.86 16.98
C ILE A 529 13.95 10.03 15.54
N THR A 530 14.77 9.62 14.58
CA THR A 530 14.44 9.66 13.15
C THR A 530 14.47 8.26 12.57
N ILE A 531 13.35 7.79 12.04
CA ILE A 531 13.29 6.52 11.29
C ILE A 531 13.69 6.80 9.85
N PHE A 532 14.64 6.03 9.31
CA PHE A 532 15.12 6.15 7.94
C PHE A 532 14.79 4.89 7.13
N GLN A 533 14.15 5.06 5.97
CA GLN A 533 13.93 3.98 5.01
C GLN A 533 14.54 4.32 3.64
N HIS A 534 15.36 3.39 3.14
CA HIS A 534 16.12 3.54 1.91
C HIS A 534 15.29 3.27 0.63
N GLY A 535 15.88 3.60 -0.53
CA GLY A 535 15.31 3.38 -1.86
C GLY A 535 15.42 1.95 -2.41
N ILE A 536 14.88 1.71 -3.60
CA ILE A 536 14.95 0.38 -4.23
C ILE A 536 16.39 0.02 -4.62
N THR A 537 16.72 -1.27 -4.61
CA THR A 537 18.03 -1.85 -5.02
C THR A 537 19.24 -1.52 -4.15
N VAL A 538 19.06 -0.69 -3.13
CA VAL A 538 20.06 -0.40 -2.10
C VAL A 538 19.64 -1.00 -0.77
N ASP A 539 20.31 -0.66 0.31
CA ASP A 539 20.09 -1.27 1.62
C ASP A 539 20.33 -0.24 2.74
N ARG A 540 20.07 -0.61 3.99
CA ARG A 540 20.19 0.25 5.18
C ARG A 540 21.54 0.95 5.31
N SER A 541 22.62 0.46 4.68
CA SER A 541 23.93 1.14 4.72
C SER A 541 23.93 2.52 4.09
N VAL A 542 23.03 2.80 3.14
CA VAL A 542 22.95 4.13 2.51
C VAL A 542 22.45 5.23 3.47
N SER A 543 21.94 4.84 4.64
CA SER A 543 21.63 5.79 5.72
C SER A 543 22.89 6.33 6.40
N MET A 544 24.06 5.69 6.28
CA MET A 544 25.24 5.94 7.11
C MET A 544 25.69 7.41 7.10
N LEU A 545 25.94 7.98 5.92
CA LEU A 545 26.44 9.34 5.80
C LEU A 545 25.40 10.39 6.25
N PRO A 546 24.13 10.36 5.79
CA PRO A 546 23.12 11.27 6.31
C PRO A 546 22.88 11.09 7.81
N ALA A 547 22.88 9.85 8.31
CA ALA A 547 22.62 9.56 9.73
C ALA A 547 23.71 10.12 10.65
N ILE A 548 24.99 9.99 10.28
CA ILE A 548 26.11 10.59 11.02
C ILE A 548 25.93 12.12 11.11
N LEU A 549 25.55 12.76 10.00
CA LEU A 549 25.36 14.21 9.96
C LEU A 549 24.12 14.64 10.75
N LEU A 550 23.02 13.90 10.70
CA LEU A 550 21.81 14.18 11.49
C LEU A 550 22.06 13.99 13.00
N ALA A 551 22.75 12.91 13.38
CA ALA A 551 23.14 12.68 14.77
C ALA A 551 24.02 13.82 15.29
N GLN A 552 24.95 14.32 14.48
CA GLN A 552 25.86 15.39 14.88
C GLN A 552 25.22 16.79 14.84
N GLN A 553 24.43 17.13 13.80
CA GLN A 553 23.95 18.49 13.55
C GLN A 553 22.60 18.80 14.21
N SER A 554 21.75 17.80 14.46
CA SER A 554 20.44 17.97 15.12
C SER A 554 20.23 17.04 16.32
N CYS A 555 21.29 16.39 16.80
CA CYS A 555 21.24 15.46 17.94
C CYS A 555 20.14 14.41 17.78
N GLN A 556 20.03 13.78 16.60
CA GLN A 556 19.03 12.75 16.33
C GLN A 556 19.59 11.34 16.55
N ALA A 557 18.80 10.44 17.15
CA ALA A 557 19.03 9.01 17.00
C ALA A 557 18.37 8.54 15.70
N VAL A 558 19.18 8.14 14.72
CA VAL A 558 18.68 7.70 13.41
C VAL A 558 18.60 6.18 13.35
N VAL A 559 17.39 5.65 13.30
CA VAL A 559 17.07 4.22 13.22
C VAL A 559 16.82 3.85 11.77
N ALA A 560 17.69 3.04 11.15
CA ALA A 560 17.54 2.59 9.78
C ALA A 560 17.24 1.09 9.70
N ILE A 561 16.30 0.74 8.81
CA ILE A 561 15.84 -0.63 8.58
C ILE A 561 15.70 -0.89 7.08
N ASP A 562 15.96 -2.13 6.65
CA ASP A 562 15.72 -2.54 5.28
C ASP A 562 14.24 -2.78 4.99
N GLN A 563 13.86 -2.53 3.75
CA GLN A 563 12.59 -3.00 3.21
C GLN A 563 12.56 -4.55 3.11
N PRO A 564 11.37 -5.18 3.02
CA PRO A 564 11.24 -6.58 2.63
C PRO A 564 12.09 -6.89 1.39
N LEU A 565 12.74 -8.06 1.36
CA LEU A 565 13.61 -8.50 0.26
C LEU A 565 14.86 -7.65 0.01
N HIS A 566 15.17 -6.70 0.89
CA HIS A 566 16.41 -5.91 0.87
C HIS A 566 17.36 -6.35 2.00
N GLY A 567 18.56 -5.78 2.07
CA GLY A 567 19.55 -6.12 3.08
C GLY A 567 20.98 -5.97 2.55
N LEU A 568 21.96 -6.10 3.43
CA LEU A 568 23.37 -5.99 3.03
C LEU A 568 23.73 -7.12 2.07
N GLY A 569 24.27 -6.77 0.91
CA GLY A 569 24.70 -7.73 -0.11
C GLY A 569 25.65 -7.08 -1.12
N GLY A 570 25.87 -7.74 -2.25
CA GLY A 570 26.68 -7.21 -3.35
C GLY A 570 28.20 -7.22 -3.11
N SER A 571 28.96 -6.73 -4.11
CA SER A 571 30.42 -6.92 -4.19
C SER A 571 31.24 -6.27 -3.06
N THR A 572 30.66 -5.35 -2.31
CA THR A 572 31.33 -4.58 -1.24
C THR A 572 30.73 -4.80 0.15
N VAL A 573 29.83 -5.78 0.32
CA VAL A 573 28.99 -5.98 1.53
C VAL A 573 28.27 -4.69 1.93
N GLY A 574 27.09 -4.49 1.33
CA GLY A 574 26.32 -3.25 1.41
C GLY A 574 26.69 -2.25 0.31
N SER A 575 25.74 -1.38 -0.01
CA SER A 575 25.90 -0.27 -0.97
C SER A 575 26.89 0.78 -0.48
N VAL A 576 26.97 0.99 0.84
CA VAL A 576 27.98 1.81 1.52
C VAL A 576 28.73 0.92 2.54
N PRO A 577 30.03 0.61 2.33
CA PRO A 577 30.73 -0.36 3.16
C PRO A 577 30.91 0.08 4.63
N GLY A 578 30.73 -0.83 5.58
CA GLY A 578 31.08 -0.60 7.00
C GLY A 578 30.10 -1.17 8.02
N LEU A 579 28.89 -1.54 7.58
CA LEU A 579 27.96 -2.33 8.38
C LEU A 579 28.22 -3.83 8.22
N THR A 580 27.75 -4.59 9.18
CA THR A 580 27.93 -6.04 9.29
C THR A 580 26.61 -6.74 8.96
N PRO A 581 26.61 -7.75 8.07
CA PRO A 581 25.43 -8.58 7.89
C PRO A 581 24.99 -9.24 9.19
N LEU A 582 23.68 -9.41 9.35
CA LEU A 582 23.14 -10.00 10.57
C LEU A 582 23.53 -11.47 10.67
N ASP A 583 24.30 -11.81 11.72
CA ASP A 583 24.69 -13.19 12.01
C ASP A 583 23.70 -13.84 12.99
N GLU A 584 23.02 -14.88 12.53
CA GLU A 584 22.03 -15.60 13.34
C GLU A 584 22.62 -16.16 14.64
N SER A 585 23.84 -16.73 14.58
CA SER A 585 24.46 -17.33 15.76
C SER A 585 24.78 -16.29 16.83
N ALA A 586 25.23 -15.10 16.44
CA ALA A 586 25.47 -13.97 17.32
C ALA A 586 24.18 -13.45 17.96
N VAL A 587 23.10 -13.35 17.18
CA VAL A 587 21.77 -12.94 17.69
C VAL A 587 21.27 -13.92 18.73
N LEU A 588 21.27 -15.22 18.43
CA LEU A 588 20.80 -16.26 19.35
C LEU A 588 21.64 -16.32 20.63
N ALA A 589 22.98 -16.21 20.51
CA ALA A 589 23.87 -16.20 21.67
C ALA A 589 23.61 -14.99 22.58
N ASN A 590 23.46 -13.79 22.02
CA ASN A 590 23.19 -12.57 22.79
C ASN A 590 21.78 -12.59 23.40
N ALA A 591 20.77 -13.09 22.66
CA ALA A 591 19.42 -13.25 23.19
C ALA A 591 19.39 -14.21 24.38
N GLN A 592 20.07 -15.35 24.29
CA GLN A 592 20.16 -16.33 25.38
C GLN A 592 20.90 -15.76 26.59
N GLY A 593 22.00 -15.03 26.37
CA GLY A 593 22.75 -14.37 27.44
C GLY A 593 21.91 -13.31 28.16
N THR A 594 21.23 -12.46 27.38
CA THR A 594 20.33 -11.40 27.89
C THR A 594 19.17 -11.99 28.67
N LEU A 595 18.51 -13.02 28.13
CA LEU A 595 17.44 -13.75 28.81
C LEU A 595 17.91 -14.28 30.17
N GLN A 596 19.09 -14.92 30.22
CA GLN A 596 19.63 -15.46 31.46
C GLN A 596 19.97 -14.36 32.49
N ALA A 597 20.41 -13.19 32.04
CA ALA A 597 20.68 -12.06 32.91
C ALA A 597 19.39 -11.56 33.59
N TYR A 598 18.32 -11.32 32.83
CA TYR A 598 17.04 -10.86 33.38
C TYR A 598 16.35 -11.92 34.25
N VAL A 599 16.40 -13.21 33.87
CA VAL A 599 15.88 -14.30 34.71
C VAL A 599 16.63 -14.35 36.05
N THR A 600 17.94 -14.14 36.06
CA THR A 600 18.73 -14.05 37.30
C THR A 600 18.33 -12.84 38.14
N ALA A 601 18.13 -11.68 37.51
CA ALA A 601 17.70 -10.46 38.19
C ALA A 601 16.32 -10.61 38.86
N LEU A 602 15.43 -11.40 38.27
CA LEU A 602 14.12 -11.77 38.84
C LEU A 602 14.20 -12.86 39.93
N GLY A 603 15.40 -13.25 40.36
CA GLY A 603 15.61 -14.26 41.40
C GLY A 603 15.51 -15.70 40.88
N GLY A 604 15.65 -15.93 39.58
CA GLY A 604 15.69 -17.25 38.94
C GLY A 604 14.36 -17.69 38.31
N ALA A 605 14.43 -18.71 37.44
CA ALA A 605 13.32 -19.14 36.58
C ALA A 605 12.02 -19.51 37.33
N ALA A 606 12.12 -20.03 38.56
CA ALA A 606 10.95 -20.36 39.37
C ALA A 606 10.15 -19.12 39.84
N ASN A 607 10.81 -17.96 39.92
CA ASN A 607 10.21 -16.71 40.35
C ASN A 607 9.63 -15.90 39.18
N VAL A 608 10.03 -16.18 37.93
CA VAL A 608 9.52 -15.49 36.73
C VAL A 608 7.98 -15.56 36.62
N PRO A 609 7.30 -16.72 36.74
CA PRO A 609 5.84 -16.76 36.65
C PRO A 609 5.13 -15.97 37.76
N VAL A 610 5.79 -15.79 38.92
CA VAL A 610 5.24 -15.03 40.05
C VAL A 610 5.47 -13.54 39.84
N ALA A 611 6.69 -13.14 39.49
CA ALA A 611 7.08 -11.76 39.22
C ALA A 611 6.37 -11.19 37.97
N CYS A 612 6.14 -12.03 36.96
CA CYS A 612 5.53 -11.68 35.68
C CYS A 612 4.06 -12.14 35.58
N SER A 613 3.38 -12.34 36.72
CA SER A 613 1.97 -12.78 36.76
C SER A 613 0.96 -11.68 36.42
N ASP A 614 1.40 -10.42 36.37
CA ASP A 614 0.54 -9.30 36.01
C ASP A 614 0.24 -9.32 34.50
N ALA A 615 -1.03 -9.20 34.11
CA ALA A 615 -1.41 -9.12 32.69
C ALA A 615 -0.92 -7.83 32.00
N ASN A 616 -0.41 -6.87 32.78
CA ASN A 616 0.14 -5.60 32.32
C ASN A 616 1.61 -5.66 31.86
N LEU A 617 2.16 -6.84 31.54
CA LEU A 617 3.49 -7.01 30.91
C LEU A 617 3.70 -6.26 29.59
N ALA A 618 2.78 -5.40 29.18
CA ALA A 618 2.90 -4.49 28.05
C ALA A 618 3.17 -3.04 28.49
N ASP A 619 3.58 -2.80 29.76
CA ASP A 619 3.98 -1.49 30.27
C ASP A 619 5.52 -1.35 30.39
N PRO A 620 6.19 -0.89 29.32
CA PRO A 620 7.61 -0.59 29.31
C PRO A 620 7.96 0.79 29.91
N ASN A 621 6.95 1.57 30.35
CA ASN A 621 7.12 2.91 30.90
C ASN A 621 7.01 2.94 32.44
N THR A 622 6.83 1.79 33.09
CA THR A 622 6.88 1.76 34.56
C THR A 622 8.30 2.00 35.04
N SER A 623 8.45 2.81 36.09
CA SER A 623 9.68 2.85 36.89
C SER A 623 9.90 1.57 37.71
N ASP A 624 9.15 0.50 37.41
CA ASP A 624 9.20 -0.80 38.06
C ASP A 624 10.15 -1.70 37.27
N THR A 625 11.38 -1.78 37.75
CA THR A 625 12.45 -2.61 37.17
C THR A 625 12.04 -4.07 36.98
N THR A 626 11.05 -4.56 37.74
CA THR A 626 10.48 -5.91 37.60
C THR A 626 9.71 -6.08 36.28
N GLN A 627 8.88 -5.10 35.91
CA GLN A 627 8.04 -5.20 34.71
C GLN A 627 8.87 -5.09 33.44
N PHE A 628 9.84 -4.17 33.43
CA PHE A 628 10.82 -4.09 32.34
C PHE A 628 11.62 -5.38 32.20
N ALA A 629 12.08 -5.97 33.31
CA ALA A 629 12.76 -7.28 33.27
C ALA A 629 11.85 -8.39 32.70
N CYS A 630 10.58 -8.43 33.08
CA CYS A 630 9.63 -9.38 32.52
C CYS A 630 9.39 -9.19 31.01
N LEU A 631 9.30 -7.94 30.55
CA LEU A 631 9.24 -7.58 29.13
C LEU A 631 10.45 -8.09 28.35
N GLN A 632 11.65 -7.93 28.91
CA GLN A 632 12.89 -8.39 28.28
C GLN A 632 12.98 -9.92 28.27
N VAL A 633 12.51 -10.60 29.33
CA VAL A 633 12.40 -12.07 29.36
C VAL A 633 11.45 -12.57 28.26
N ASP A 634 10.26 -12.00 28.14
CA ASP A 634 9.30 -12.35 27.08
C ASP A 634 9.87 -12.03 25.69
N GLY A 635 10.46 -10.84 25.53
CA GLY A 635 11.07 -10.38 24.28
C GLY A 635 12.18 -11.32 23.81
N MET A 636 13.17 -11.61 24.66
CA MET A 636 14.27 -12.51 24.30
C MET A 636 13.78 -13.93 24.03
N SER A 637 12.78 -14.41 24.79
CA SER A 637 12.16 -15.72 24.54
C SER A 637 11.49 -15.77 23.15
N LYS A 638 10.80 -14.70 22.76
CA LYS A 638 10.20 -14.58 21.43
C LYS A 638 11.26 -14.50 20.32
N LEU A 639 12.35 -13.77 20.56
CA LEU A 639 13.44 -13.60 19.60
C LEU A 639 14.17 -14.93 19.35
N LEU A 640 14.38 -15.74 20.39
CA LEU A 640 14.89 -17.11 20.30
C LEU A 640 13.94 -18.08 19.58
N ALA A 641 12.64 -17.76 19.54
CA ALA A 641 11.59 -18.56 18.89
C ALA A 641 11.19 -18.00 17.51
N ALA A 642 11.97 -17.08 16.93
CA ALA A 642 11.69 -16.54 15.61
C ALA A 642 11.73 -17.65 14.53
N ASP A 643 10.86 -17.56 13.53
CA ASP A 643 10.83 -18.50 12.40
C ASP A 643 12.00 -18.27 11.42
N TYR A 644 12.59 -17.07 11.46
CA TYR A 644 13.75 -16.68 10.66
C TYR A 644 14.57 -15.62 11.39
N THR A 645 15.90 -15.71 11.31
CA THR A 645 16.83 -14.66 11.74
C THR A 645 17.85 -14.40 10.63
N GLY A 646 17.94 -13.17 10.13
CA GLY A 646 18.93 -12.80 9.12
C GLY A 646 18.53 -11.60 8.26
N GLU A 647 19.26 -11.37 7.17
CA GLU A 647 18.96 -10.32 6.19
C GLU A 647 17.59 -10.51 5.52
N ARG A 648 16.89 -9.41 5.20
CA ARG A 648 15.50 -9.48 4.67
C ARG A 648 15.40 -10.01 3.24
N HIS A 649 16.51 -10.19 2.54
CA HIS A 649 16.57 -10.90 1.26
C HIS A 649 16.68 -12.43 1.42
N PHE A 650 16.77 -12.96 2.65
CA PHE A 650 16.80 -14.39 2.97
C PHE A 650 17.94 -15.20 2.30
N GLY A 651 19.00 -14.55 1.85
CA GLY A 651 20.04 -15.15 1.01
C GLY A 651 19.63 -15.41 -0.46
N PHE A 652 18.51 -14.87 -0.92
CA PHE A 652 18.01 -15.02 -2.29
C PHE A 652 18.13 -13.74 -3.12
N THR A 653 18.31 -13.90 -4.42
CA THR A 653 18.37 -12.83 -5.41
C THR A 653 17.60 -13.23 -6.67
N ARG A 654 17.30 -12.28 -7.56
CA ARG A 654 16.71 -12.58 -8.87
C ARG A 654 17.61 -13.47 -9.71
N ASP A 655 17.03 -14.53 -10.28
CA ASP A 655 17.70 -15.33 -11.29
C ASP A 655 17.52 -14.74 -12.69
N MET A 656 18.51 -13.97 -13.15
CA MET A 656 18.52 -13.38 -14.49
C MET A 656 18.54 -14.41 -15.64
N ALA A 657 18.84 -15.69 -15.36
CA ALA A 657 18.80 -16.77 -16.36
C ALA A 657 17.41 -17.41 -16.51
N ALA A 658 16.52 -17.22 -15.53
CA ALA A 658 15.17 -17.77 -15.56
C ALA A 658 14.23 -16.90 -16.39
N ALA A 659 13.22 -17.52 -17.00
CA ALA A 659 12.11 -16.77 -17.58
C ALA A 659 11.22 -16.19 -16.46
N GLY A 660 10.83 -14.92 -16.58
CA GLY A 660 10.04 -14.23 -15.57
C GLY A 660 10.84 -13.82 -14.32
N ILE A 661 10.16 -13.72 -13.18
CA ILE A 661 10.77 -13.40 -11.89
C ILE A 661 10.88 -14.69 -11.08
N ALA A 662 12.10 -15.20 -10.93
CA ALA A 662 12.39 -16.36 -10.11
C ALA A 662 13.50 -16.03 -9.10
N ALA A 663 13.40 -16.62 -7.91
CA ALA A 663 14.43 -16.52 -6.88
C ALA A 663 15.50 -17.59 -7.09
N LYS A 664 16.76 -17.24 -6.80
CA LYS A 664 17.86 -18.19 -6.60
C LYS A 664 18.59 -17.88 -5.31
N SER A 665 19.00 -18.92 -4.59
CA SER A 665 19.89 -18.75 -3.45
C SER A 665 21.30 -18.41 -3.93
N ALA A 666 21.99 -17.56 -3.17
CA ALA A 666 23.40 -17.30 -3.35
C ALA A 666 24.22 -18.09 -2.33
N ALA A 667 25.40 -18.57 -2.72
CA ALA A 667 26.32 -19.25 -1.80
C ALA A 667 26.95 -18.27 -0.81
N GLU A 668 27.18 -17.02 -1.24
CA GLU A 668 27.79 -15.95 -0.45
C GLU A 668 26.88 -14.72 -0.49
N ILE A 669 26.80 -13.99 0.62
CA ILE A 669 25.98 -12.78 0.73
C ILE A 669 26.39 -11.70 -0.27
N THR A 670 27.66 -11.66 -0.67
CA THR A 670 28.18 -10.71 -1.66
C THR A 670 27.63 -10.93 -3.07
N ALA A 671 27.01 -12.08 -3.33
CA ALA A 671 26.33 -12.37 -4.60
C ALA A 671 24.82 -12.09 -4.55
N VAL A 672 24.29 -11.65 -3.40
CA VAL A 672 22.88 -11.27 -3.27
C VAL A 672 22.70 -9.80 -3.64
N SER A 673 21.76 -9.51 -4.54
CA SER A 673 21.36 -8.14 -4.88
C SER A 673 20.14 -7.73 -4.05
N SER A 674 20.31 -6.70 -3.22
CA SER A 674 19.25 -6.12 -2.41
C SER A 674 18.04 -5.72 -3.27
N GLY A 675 16.82 -6.10 -2.87
CA GLY A 675 15.58 -5.67 -3.52
C GLY A 675 15.30 -6.26 -4.90
N SER A 676 16.14 -7.15 -5.41
CA SER A 676 16.05 -7.66 -6.79
C SER A 676 14.76 -8.44 -7.10
N LEU A 677 14.05 -8.90 -6.07
CA LEU A 677 12.76 -9.62 -6.14
C LEU A 677 11.56 -8.78 -5.71
N PHE A 678 11.75 -7.49 -5.36
CA PHE A 678 10.71 -6.65 -4.76
C PHE A 678 9.57 -6.33 -5.73
N ILE A 679 9.89 -5.99 -6.97
CA ILE A 679 8.92 -5.70 -8.03
C ILE A 679 8.69 -6.98 -8.85
N ASN A 680 7.44 -7.44 -8.88
CA ASN A 680 7.08 -8.70 -9.50
C ASN A 680 5.84 -8.54 -10.41
N PRO A 681 6.02 -8.09 -11.66
CA PRO A 681 4.90 -7.99 -12.60
C PRO A 681 4.31 -9.37 -12.96
N GLY A 682 5.07 -10.46 -12.75
CA GLY A 682 4.64 -11.85 -12.92
C GLY A 682 3.74 -12.38 -11.80
N ASN A 683 3.67 -11.67 -10.68
CA ASN A 683 2.73 -11.90 -9.58
C ASN A 683 2.45 -10.55 -8.90
N MET A 684 1.45 -9.83 -9.43
CA MET A 684 1.13 -8.47 -9.00
C MET A 684 0.79 -8.38 -7.50
N LEU A 685 0.18 -9.44 -6.94
CA LEU A 685 -0.17 -9.53 -5.52
C LEU A 685 1.08 -9.59 -4.65
N ASN A 686 2.08 -10.38 -5.05
CA ASN A 686 3.37 -10.43 -4.39
C ASN A 686 4.03 -9.04 -4.32
N GLY A 687 4.09 -8.32 -5.44
CA GLY A 687 4.66 -6.97 -5.49
C GLY A 687 3.92 -5.96 -4.59
N ARG A 688 2.58 -5.96 -4.62
CA ARG A 688 1.73 -5.17 -3.70
C ARG A 688 2.02 -5.51 -2.24
N ASP A 689 2.10 -6.79 -1.92
CA ASP A 689 2.23 -7.24 -0.55
C ASP A 689 3.64 -7.01 0.02
N ASN A 690 4.66 -6.83 -0.83
CA ASN A 690 5.97 -6.30 -0.44
C ASN A 690 5.86 -4.84 0.03
N LEU A 691 5.06 -4.01 -0.67
CA LEU A 691 4.76 -2.64 -0.22
C LEU A 691 3.96 -2.65 1.09
N ARG A 692 2.95 -3.51 1.22
CA ARG A 692 2.18 -3.66 2.48
C ARG A 692 3.08 -4.05 3.64
N GLN A 693 3.95 -5.04 3.45
CA GLN A 693 4.90 -5.48 4.47
C GLN A 693 5.85 -4.34 4.87
N SER A 694 6.32 -3.53 3.91
CA SER A 694 7.17 -2.35 4.20
C SER A 694 6.49 -1.36 5.15
N VAL A 695 5.20 -1.07 4.92
CA VAL A 695 4.42 -0.19 5.82
C VAL A 695 4.19 -0.84 7.18
N VAL A 696 3.85 -2.13 7.22
CA VAL A 696 3.66 -2.87 8.47
C VAL A 696 4.94 -2.94 9.29
N ASP A 697 6.10 -3.05 8.65
CA ASP A 697 7.39 -2.98 9.33
C ASP A 697 7.58 -1.61 9.97
N LEU A 698 7.33 -0.53 9.23
CA LEU A 698 7.48 0.85 9.73
C LEU A 698 6.54 1.18 10.90
N ILE A 699 5.26 0.79 10.85
CA ILE A 699 4.36 1.04 11.99
C ILE A 699 4.80 0.29 13.24
N ASN A 700 5.41 -0.89 13.10
CA ASN A 700 5.94 -1.65 14.24
C ASN A 700 7.29 -1.12 14.73
N VAL A 701 8.15 -0.65 13.83
CA VAL A 701 9.38 0.07 14.20
C VAL A 701 9.02 1.33 14.97
N ALA A 702 8.09 2.15 14.49
CA ALA A 702 7.62 3.36 15.17
C ALA A 702 7.05 3.06 16.57
N ALA A 703 6.28 1.97 16.72
CA ALA A 703 5.81 1.54 18.03
C ALA A 703 6.93 1.04 18.97
N THR A 704 8.13 0.74 18.43
CA THR A 704 9.26 0.15 19.16
C THR A 704 10.37 1.14 19.48
N VAL A 705 10.61 2.17 18.65
CA VAL A 705 11.86 2.96 18.70
C VAL A 705 12.19 3.56 20.05
N LYS A 706 11.19 4.01 20.83
CA LYS A 706 11.41 4.58 22.18
C LYS A 706 11.89 3.54 23.19
N LEU A 707 11.75 2.26 22.88
CA LEU A 707 11.97 1.14 23.79
C LEU A 707 13.18 0.28 23.40
N MET A 708 13.95 0.74 22.42
CA MET A 708 15.18 0.05 22.01
C MET A 708 16.24 0.21 23.12
N PRO A 709 16.75 -0.89 23.71
CA PRO A 709 17.73 -0.85 24.79
C PRO A 709 19.13 -0.62 24.20
N ILE A 710 19.34 0.57 23.68
CA ILE A 710 20.59 0.98 23.05
C ILE A 710 21.48 1.55 24.14
N ILE A 711 22.62 0.89 24.37
CA ILE A 711 23.65 1.20 25.39
C ILE A 711 23.28 0.74 26.80
N ASP A 712 24.19 -0.06 27.37
CA ASP A 712 24.34 -0.24 28.83
C ASP A 712 24.84 1.09 29.40
N VAL A 713 23.97 1.86 30.07
CA VAL A 713 24.37 3.13 30.68
C VAL A 713 25.31 2.80 31.84
N THR A 714 26.60 2.78 31.54
CA THR A 714 27.66 2.66 32.54
C THR A 714 27.61 3.85 33.46
N GLY A 715 27.03 3.66 34.64
CA GLY A 715 27.35 4.44 35.83
C GLY A 715 26.93 5.90 35.81
N TYR A 716 25.70 6.23 35.42
CA TYR A 716 25.10 7.55 35.67
C TYR A 716 23.76 7.42 36.39
N ASP A 717 23.49 8.30 37.36
CA ASP A 717 22.18 8.38 38.00
C ASP A 717 21.18 9.20 37.15
N GLN A 718 19.91 9.18 37.57
CA GLN A 718 18.79 9.94 36.96
C GLN A 718 18.99 11.48 37.02
N ALA A 719 20.05 11.98 37.65
CA ALA A 719 20.44 13.39 37.67
C ALA A 719 21.65 13.69 36.78
N GLY A 720 22.14 12.70 36.02
CA GLY A 720 23.29 12.83 35.13
C GLY A 720 24.65 12.80 35.84
N ALA A 721 24.72 12.33 37.09
CA ALA A 721 25.96 12.24 37.85
C ALA A 721 26.61 10.84 37.74
N PRO A 722 27.95 10.74 37.60
CA PRO A 722 28.64 9.45 37.53
C PRO A 722 28.49 8.66 38.85
N THR A 723 27.97 7.43 38.79
CA THR A 723 27.77 6.54 39.94
C THR A 723 28.84 5.45 40.08
N GLY A 724 29.62 5.16 39.03
CA GLY A 724 30.70 4.16 39.05
C GLY A 724 30.26 2.71 39.28
N GLU A 725 28.94 2.46 39.32
CA GLU A 725 28.31 1.15 39.40
C GLU A 725 27.44 1.00 38.15
N PRO A 726 27.55 -0.09 37.36
CA PRO A 726 26.56 -0.40 36.33
C PRO A 726 25.20 -0.48 37.03
N ASP A 727 24.33 0.50 36.80
CA ASP A 727 22.98 0.45 37.34
C ASP A 727 22.29 -0.72 36.66
N GLY A 728 22.13 -1.82 37.39
CA GLY A 728 21.75 -3.10 36.82
C GLY A 728 20.52 -2.97 35.93
N LEU A 729 20.71 -3.18 34.63
CA LEU A 729 19.64 -3.45 33.66
C LEU A 729 18.52 -2.38 33.57
N ASN A 730 18.86 -1.08 33.71
CA ASN A 730 17.87 0.01 33.71
C ASN A 730 17.76 0.80 32.39
N ASP A 731 16.49 1.05 32.01
CA ASP A 731 15.91 2.20 31.28
C ASP A 731 16.41 2.55 29.86
N PRO A 732 15.62 2.32 28.78
CA PRO A 732 16.02 2.65 27.41
C PRO A 732 16.32 4.14 27.20
N ILE A 733 17.50 4.49 26.66
CA ILE A 733 17.92 5.88 26.39
C ILE A 733 16.94 6.71 25.54
N LEU A 734 16.06 6.03 24.80
CA LEU A 734 15.10 6.65 23.88
C LEU A 734 13.69 6.82 24.48
N LYS A 735 13.43 6.36 25.71
CA LYS A 735 12.06 6.26 26.25
C LYS A 735 11.37 7.61 26.42
N ASP A 736 12.11 8.62 26.87
CA ASP A 736 11.60 9.96 27.15
C ASP A 736 11.78 10.94 25.98
N VAL A 737 12.35 10.47 24.86
CA VAL A 737 12.52 11.30 23.68
C VAL A 737 11.14 11.60 23.10
N ALA A 738 10.73 12.87 23.17
CA ALA A 738 9.39 13.27 22.74
C ALA A 738 9.19 13.04 21.24
N SER A 739 10.16 13.50 20.44
CA SER A 739 10.02 13.62 18.99
C SER A 739 10.37 12.35 18.23
N VAL A 740 9.48 11.94 17.34
CA VAL A 740 9.71 10.86 16.37
C VAL A 740 9.50 11.43 14.96
N ASN A 741 10.50 11.29 14.12
CA ASN A 741 10.56 11.81 12.77
C ASN A 741 10.70 10.67 11.76
N PHE A 742 10.38 10.93 10.50
CA PHE A 742 10.57 9.98 9.42
C PHE A 742 11.28 10.60 8.23
N ILE A 743 12.24 9.86 7.67
CA ILE A 743 12.91 10.16 6.41
C ILE A 743 12.76 8.97 5.47
N GLY A 744 12.15 9.20 4.31
CA GLY A 744 12.06 8.22 3.23
C GLY A 744 12.76 8.73 1.98
N HIS A 745 13.59 7.89 1.35
CA HIS A 745 14.20 8.19 0.05
C HIS A 745 13.70 7.22 -1.02
N SER A 746 13.32 7.72 -2.21
CA SER A 746 12.90 6.89 -3.34
C SER A 746 11.76 5.94 -2.94
N LEU A 747 11.91 4.63 -3.13
CA LEU A 747 10.95 3.61 -2.67
C LEU A 747 10.62 3.74 -1.17
N GLY A 748 11.58 4.10 -0.32
CA GLY A 748 11.35 4.35 1.11
C GLY A 748 10.46 5.58 1.36
N GLY A 749 10.43 6.54 0.43
CA GLY A 749 9.44 7.61 0.43
C GLY A 749 8.07 7.18 -0.08
N ILE A 750 7.98 6.16 -0.95
CA ILE A 750 6.70 5.65 -1.47
C ILE A 750 5.95 4.93 -0.33
N SER A 751 6.58 3.92 0.26
CA SER A 751 6.07 3.25 1.47
C SER A 751 5.97 4.22 2.65
N GLY A 752 6.93 5.12 2.77
CA GLY A 752 6.98 6.15 3.80
C GLY A 752 5.81 7.15 3.77
N THR A 753 5.33 7.52 2.60
CA THR A 753 4.15 8.39 2.45
C THR A 753 2.91 7.73 3.03
N VAL A 754 2.71 6.44 2.73
CA VAL A 754 1.59 5.65 3.26
C VAL A 754 1.73 5.46 4.77
N PHE A 755 2.90 5.06 5.24
CA PHE A 755 3.21 4.94 6.67
C PHE A 755 2.91 6.24 7.42
N ALA A 756 3.44 7.36 6.94
CA ALA A 756 3.30 8.65 7.61
C ALA A 756 1.85 9.12 7.64
N ALA A 757 1.08 8.93 6.56
CA ALA A 757 -0.35 9.25 6.53
C ALA A 757 -1.10 8.47 7.61
N LEU A 758 -0.86 7.16 7.72
CA LEU A 758 -1.51 6.30 8.72
C LEU A 758 -1.10 6.64 10.17
N SER A 759 0.19 6.91 10.40
CA SER A 759 0.71 7.26 11.73
C SER A 759 0.22 8.63 12.22
N ASN A 760 0.02 9.57 11.28
CA ASN A 760 -0.44 10.93 11.58
C ASN A 760 -1.96 11.11 11.50
N ASP A 761 -2.71 10.13 11.00
CA ASP A 761 -4.17 10.12 11.06
C ASP A 761 -4.64 10.13 12.53
N THR A 762 -5.31 11.21 12.91
CA THR A 762 -5.78 11.43 14.28
C THR A 762 -6.84 10.42 14.74
N ALA A 763 -7.67 9.92 13.82
CA ALA A 763 -8.71 8.93 14.13
C ALA A 763 -8.11 7.53 14.28
N LEU A 764 -7.21 7.11 13.39
CA LEU A 764 -6.52 5.83 13.48
C LEU A 764 -5.64 5.75 14.73
N ASN A 765 -4.79 6.76 14.94
CA ASN A 765 -3.89 6.83 16.10
C ASN A 765 -4.68 6.94 17.41
N GLY A 766 -5.73 7.79 17.44
CA GLY A 766 -6.64 7.89 18.58
C GLY A 766 -7.33 6.57 18.92
N THR A 767 -7.79 5.83 17.91
CA THR A 767 -8.43 4.52 18.09
C THR A 767 -7.44 3.47 18.60
N LEU A 768 -6.22 3.43 18.06
CA LEU A 768 -5.15 2.54 18.52
C LEU A 768 -4.78 2.80 19.98
N ASN A 769 -4.59 4.05 20.36
CA ASN A 769 -4.28 4.41 21.75
C ASN A 769 -5.44 4.12 22.71
N GLY A 770 -6.69 4.33 22.27
CA GLY A 770 -7.86 3.91 23.04
C GLY A 770 -7.90 2.40 23.27
N LEU A 771 -7.49 1.61 22.28
CA LEU A 771 -7.38 0.16 22.40
C LEU A 771 -6.27 -0.25 23.39
N TYR A 772 -5.10 0.37 23.34
CA TYR A 772 -4.04 0.16 24.35
C TYR A 772 -4.55 0.42 25.77
N GLN A 773 -5.23 1.55 25.99
CA GLN A 773 -5.81 1.90 27.30
C GLN A 773 -6.85 0.87 27.76
N SER A 774 -7.74 0.44 26.85
CA SER A 774 -8.75 -0.58 27.17
C SER A 774 -8.16 -1.94 27.52
N ALA A 775 -6.98 -2.23 26.97
CA ALA A 775 -6.19 -3.44 27.22
C ALA A 775 -5.28 -3.32 28.45
N GLY A 776 -5.31 -2.19 29.19
CA GLY A 776 -4.44 -1.93 30.34
C GLY A 776 -2.98 -1.66 29.98
N LYS A 777 -2.66 -1.36 28.71
CA LYS A 777 -1.29 -1.08 28.26
C LYS A 777 -0.96 0.41 28.45
N SER A 778 0.12 0.75 29.14
CA SER A 778 0.61 2.13 29.29
C SER A 778 1.59 2.55 28.18
N ILE A 779 1.26 2.19 26.93
CA ILE A 779 2.01 2.63 25.75
C ILE A 779 1.18 3.60 24.93
N THR A 780 1.84 4.49 24.21
CA THR A 780 1.22 5.40 23.24
C THR A 780 1.97 5.25 21.93
N TYR A 781 1.22 5.02 20.85
CA TYR A 781 1.78 5.03 19.52
C TYR A 781 2.24 6.46 19.16
N PRO A 782 3.49 6.66 18.70
CA PRO A 782 3.97 8.00 18.41
C PRO A 782 3.31 8.56 17.14
N LYS A 783 2.90 9.83 17.20
CA LYS A 783 2.71 10.64 15.99
C LYS A 783 4.09 11.03 15.44
N LEU A 784 4.21 11.20 14.14
CA LEU A 784 5.42 11.75 13.52
C LEU A 784 5.40 13.27 13.56
N ASP A 785 6.44 13.86 14.14
CA ASP A 785 6.63 15.31 14.29
C ASP A 785 7.16 15.97 13.02
N SER A 786 7.95 15.24 12.23
CA SER A 786 8.44 15.66 10.92
C SER A 786 8.43 14.49 9.95
N VAL A 787 8.08 14.77 8.69
CA VAL A 787 8.16 13.82 7.58
C VAL A 787 8.99 14.43 6.47
N VAL A 788 10.05 13.74 6.06
CA VAL A 788 10.92 14.16 4.97
C VAL A 788 10.93 13.10 3.87
N LEU A 789 10.59 13.50 2.66
CA LEU A 789 10.46 12.62 1.49
C LEU A 789 11.40 13.08 0.38
N HIS A 790 12.49 12.35 0.17
CA HIS A 790 13.46 12.68 -0.86
C HIS A 790 13.21 11.87 -2.14
N ASN A 791 13.05 12.56 -3.27
CA ASN A 791 13.07 12.01 -4.63
C ASN A 791 12.15 10.78 -4.77
N THR A 792 10.92 10.92 -4.28
CA THR A 792 9.90 9.86 -4.26
C THR A 792 8.73 10.23 -5.17
N GLY A 793 7.81 9.31 -5.45
CA GLY A 793 6.71 9.58 -6.38
C GLY A 793 5.52 8.66 -6.21
N GLY A 794 4.42 9.00 -6.89
CA GLY A 794 3.17 8.24 -6.88
C GLY A 794 2.89 7.49 -8.18
N GLN A 795 1.80 6.72 -8.19
CA GLN A 795 1.30 5.91 -9.30
C GLN A 795 2.37 4.92 -9.77
N VAL A 796 2.79 4.03 -8.87
CA VAL A 796 3.95 3.15 -8.96
C VAL A 796 4.06 2.45 -10.31
N THR A 797 2.95 1.98 -10.90
CA THR A 797 3.02 1.29 -12.20
C THR A 797 3.46 2.23 -13.32
N ARG A 798 2.88 3.42 -13.41
CA ARG A 798 3.25 4.42 -14.42
C ARG A 798 4.58 5.10 -14.09
N LEU A 799 4.95 5.21 -12.82
CA LEU A 799 6.29 5.58 -12.40
C LEU A 799 7.32 4.58 -12.93
N LEU A 800 7.10 3.27 -12.76
CA LEU A 800 7.99 2.22 -13.28
C LEU A 800 8.07 2.22 -14.80
N GLU A 801 6.95 2.48 -15.51
CA GLU A 801 6.94 2.65 -16.96
C GLU A 801 7.79 3.85 -17.42
N ASN A 802 7.77 4.94 -16.64
CA ASN A 802 8.43 6.21 -17.00
C ASN A 802 9.79 6.41 -16.33
N SER A 803 10.32 5.40 -15.64
CA SER A 803 11.64 5.44 -15.03
C SER A 803 12.72 5.05 -16.04
N GLU A 804 13.56 5.98 -16.48
CA GLU A 804 14.63 5.71 -17.47
C GLU A 804 15.59 4.61 -17.00
N THR A 805 15.89 4.58 -15.71
CA THR A 805 16.84 3.63 -15.11
C THR A 805 16.22 2.30 -14.68
N ARG A 806 14.89 2.19 -14.59
CA ARG A 806 14.19 0.99 -14.05
C ARG A 806 13.23 0.31 -15.02
N SER A 807 12.77 1.03 -16.05
CA SER A 807 11.77 0.53 -17.01
C SER A 807 12.31 -0.56 -17.95
N GLY A 808 13.60 -0.57 -18.27
CA GLY A 808 14.18 -1.45 -19.30
C GLY A 808 13.81 -2.92 -19.14
N ASP A 809 14.20 -3.54 -18.02
CA ASP A 809 13.90 -4.96 -17.74
C ASP A 809 12.39 -5.27 -17.72
N LEU A 810 11.58 -4.30 -17.25
CA LEU A 810 10.12 -4.45 -17.20
C LEU A 810 9.53 -4.42 -18.61
N LEU A 811 9.85 -3.40 -19.41
CA LEU A 811 9.31 -3.21 -20.75
C LEU A 811 9.81 -4.29 -21.71
N ASP A 812 11.08 -4.67 -21.64
CA ASP A 812 11.65 -5.75 -22.46
C ASP A 812 11.03 -7.11 -22.10
N GLY A 813 10.87 -7.38 -20.79
CA GLY A 813 10.21 -8.60 -20.31
C GLY A 813 8.74 -8.71 -20.73
N LEU A 814 8.00 -7.60 -20.69
CA LEU A 814 6.62 -7.54 -21.16
C LEU A 814 6.53 -7.66 -22.69
N ALA A 815 7.42 -6.99 -23.42
CA ALA A 815 7.47 -7.04 -24.88
C ALA A 815 7.77 -8.47 -25.38
N ALA A 816 8.64 -9.21 -24.69
CA ALA A 816 8.90 -10.63 -24.97
C ALA A 816 7.64 -11.52 -24.84
N ASN A 817 6.62 -11.06 -24.11
CA ASN A 817 5.31 -11.72 -23.96
C ASN A 817 4.21 -11.06 -24.81
N GLY A 818 4.56 -10.18 -25.76
CA GLY A 818 3.61 -9.49 -26.64
C GLY A 818 2.83 -8.34 -25.98
N ILE A 819 3.25 -7.92 -24.78
CA ILE A 819 2.65 -6.80 -24.04
C ILE A 819 3.53 -5.56 -24.27
N THR A 820 3.15 -4.70 -25.21
CA THR A 820 3.96 -3.54 -25.64
C THR A 820 3.19 -2.24 -25.51
N GLN A 821 3.88 -1.14 -25.18
CA GLN A 821 3.28 0.18 -25.03
C GLN A 821 2.38 0.55 -26.24
N LYS A 822 1.31 1.31 -25.98
CA LYS A 822 0.23 1.66 -26.95
C LYS A 822 -0.63 0.49 -27.45
N THR A 823 -0.44 -0.74 -26.96
CA THR A 823 -1.40 -1.83 -27.23
C THR A 823 -2.49 -1.88 -26.17
N SER A 824 -3.67 -2.36 -26.54
CA SER A 824 -4.76 -2.60 -25.59
C SER A 824 -4.38 -3.60 -24.51
N ASN A 825 -3.53 -4.58 -24.83
CA ASN A 825 -3.03 -5.57 -23.87
C ASN A 825 -2.15 -4.91 -22.79
N PHE A 826 -1.26 -3.99 -23.19
CA PHE A 826 -0.42 -3.26 -22.24
C PHE A 826 -1.24 -2.33 -21.35
N GLU A 827 -2.17 -1.56 -21.94
CA GLU A 827 -3.00 -0.64 -21.16
C GLU A 827 -3.93 -1.38 -20.18
N ASN A 828 -4.47 -2.54 -20.58
CA ASN A 828 -5.24 -3.39 -19.67
C ASN A 828 -4.36 -4.03 -18.59
N PHE A 829 -3.15 -4.48 -18.93
CA PHE A 829 -2.20 -5.03 -17.96
C PHE A 829 -1.86 -4.00 -16.89
N PHE A 830 -1.50 -2.77 -17.29
CA PHE A 830 -1.17 -1.68 -16.37
C PHE A 830 -2.38 -1.19 -15.58
N TYR A 831 -3.58 -1.22 -16.17
CA TYR A 831 -4.81 -0.92 -15.43
C TYR A 831 -5.06 -1.91 -14.30
N VAL A 832 -4.95 -3.21 -14.57
CA VAL A 832 -5.11 -4.26 -13.56
C VAL A 832 -3.97 -4.22 -12.54
N PHE A 833 -2.73 -4.01 -12.99
CA PHE A 833 -1.59 -3.89 -12.09
C PHE A 833 -1.76 -2.71 -11.12
N GLN A 834 -2.15 -1.54 -11.62
CA GLN A 834 -2.40 -0.37 -10.78
C GLN A 834 -3.57 -0.61 -9.82
N SER A 835 -4.64 -1.26 -10.29
CA SER A 835 -5.78 -1.64 -9.43
C SER A 835 -5.34 -2.48 -8.23
N VAL A 836 -4.34 -3.35 -8.40
CA VAL A 836 -3.80 -4.19 -7.32
C VAL A 836 -2.96 -3.37 -6.35
N VAL A 837 -2.09 -2.49 -6.83
CA VAL A 837 -1.16 -1.74 -5.97
C VAL A 837 -1.74 -0.48 -5.34
N ASP A 838 -2.89 0.01 -5.82
CA ASP A 838 -3.52 1.27 -5.35
C ASP A 838 -3.64 1.37 -3.82
N GLY A 839 -4.03 0.29 -3.14
CA GLY A 839 -4.14 0.26 -1.67
C GLY A 839 -2.81 0.44 -0.91
N THR A 840 -1.70 0.55 -1.63
CA THR A 840 -0.34 0.80 -1.12
C THR A 840 0.42 1.89 -1.87
N ASP A 841 -0.24 2.53 -2.85
CA ASP A 841 0.39 3.54 -3.69
C ASP A 841 0.35 4.90 -2.98
N SER A 842 1.52 5.55 -2.86
CA SER A 842 1.66 6.85 -2.20
C SER A 842 0.72 7.92 -2.78
N VAL A 843 0.34 7.83 -4.06
CA VAL A 843 -0.58 8.76 -4.70
C VAL A 843 -1.94 8.82 -3.98
N ASN A 844 -2.47 7.70 -3.49
CA ASN A 844 -3.75 7.63 -2.80
C ASN A 844 -3.70 8.19 -1.37
N PHE A 845 -2.49 8.32 -0.80
CA PHE A 845 -2.26 8.81 0.57
C PHE A 845 -1.69 10.23 0.62
N SER A 846 -1.33 10.81 -0.52
CA SER A 846 -0.63 12.10 -0.58
C SER A 846 -1.50 13.26 -0.09
N LEU A 847 -2.78 13.29 -0.48
CA LEU A 847 -3.73 14.28 0.00
C LEU A 847 -3.94 14.16 1.52
N GLU A 848 -4.09 12.95 2.04
CA GLU A 848 -4.22 12.68 3.47
C GLU A 848 -2.96 13.07 4.25
N LEU A 849 -1.77 12.81 3.70
CA LEU A 849 -0.51 13.21 4.34
C LEU A 849 -0.40 14.74 4.45
N GLY A 850 -0.71 15.46 3.36
CA GLY A 850 -0.72 16.93 3.36
C GLY A 850 -1.70 17.52 4.38
N ASN A 851 -2.86 16.88 4.56
CA ASN A 851 -3.85 17.29 5.55
C ASN A 851 -3.43 16.98 7.01
N SER A 852 -2.71 15.88 7.24
CA SER A 852 -2.40 15.36 8.59
C SER A 852 -1.05 15.82 9.16
N THR A 853 -0.16 16.38 8.32
CA THR A 853 1.23 16.68 8.68
C THR A 853 1.59 18.14 8.41
N ASP A 854 1.86 18.90 9.47
CA ASP A 854 2.26 20.31 9.37
C ASP A 854 3.74 20.49 9.03
N ASN A 855 4.59 19.53 9.43
CA ASN A 855 6.03 19.59 9.23
C ASN A 855 6.47 18.55 8.18
N LEU A 856 6.24 18.90 6.91
CA LEU A 856 6.48 18.03 5.76
C LEU A 856 7.46 18.68 4.78
N LEU A 857 8.61 18.02 4.54
CA LEU A 857 9.54 18.34 3.47
C LEU A 857 9.43 17.30 2.38
N ILE A 858 9.24 17.73 1.13
CA ILE A 858 9.37 16.87 -0.02
C ILE A 858 10.36 17.48 -1.02
N THR A 859 11.27 16.67 -1.55
CA THR A 859 12.29 17.15 -2.51
C THR A 859 12.18 16.47 -3.86
N SER A 860 12.40 17.25 -4.91
CA SER A 860 12.52 16.81 -6.29
C SER A 860 13.88 17.23 -6.85
N VAL A 861 14.53 16.36 -7.62
CA VAL A 861 15.71 16.69 -8.40
C VAL A 861 15.28 16.85 -9.85
N THR A 862 15.45 18.04 -10.43
CA THR A 862 15.08 18.29 -11.84
C THR A 862 15.88 17.38 -12.77
N GLY A 863 15.19 16.59 -13.60
CA GLY A 863 15.81 15.62 -14.51
C GLY A 863 16.14 14.27 -13.86
N ASP A 864 15.53 13.92 -12.72
CA ASP A 864 15.70 12.63 -12.08
C ASP A 864 15.26 11.46 -13.00
N SER A 865 16.23 10.59 -13.32
CA SER A 865 16.07 9.45 -14.23
C SER A 865 15.58 8.16 -13.55
N THR A 866 15.41 8.17 -12.23
CA THR A 866 14.91 7.02 -11.45
C THR A 866 13.47 7.23 -11.03
N VAL A 867 13.17 8.35 -10.40
CA VAL A 867 11.77 8.75 -10.15
C VAL A 867 11.50 9.96 -11.04
N PRO A 868 10.68 9.83 -12.11
CA PRO A 868 10.39 10.95 -12.97
C PRO A 868 9.77 12.09 -12.16
N ASN A 869 10.13 13.33 -12.49
CA ASN A 869 9.51 14.50 -11.85
C ASN A 869 8.00 14.51 -12.13
N GLU A 870 7.62 14.21 -13.38
CA GLU A 870 6.26 13.95 -13.83
C GLU A 870 6.27 13.07 -15.09
N ALA A 871 5.12 12.48 -15.44
CA ALA A 871 4.96 11.63 -16.63
C ALA A 871 3.76 12.01 -17.52
N ASN A 872 3.20 13.21 -17.35
CA ASN A 872 2.11 13.76 -18.16
C ASN A 872 2.60 14.33 -19.50
N VAL A 873 3.73 15.03 -19.50
CA VAL A 873 4.17 15.86 -20.64
C VAL A 873 5.21 15.15 -21.47
N ASN A 874 6.23 14.59 -20.81
CA ASN A 874 7.33 13.90 -21.46
C ASN A 874 7.37 12.42 -21.04
N PRO A 875 6.32 11.63 -21.36
CA PRO A 875 6.31 10.23 -21.00
C PRO A 875 7.41 9.46 -21.75
N LEU A 876 7.98 8.45 -21.10
CA LEU A 876 9.11 7.67 -21.60
C LEU A 876 8.68 6.77 -22.77
N GLY A 877 9.45 6.84 -23.87
CA GLY A 877 9.27 5.99 -25.03
C GLY A 877 7.90 6.18 -25.69
N ASN A 878 7.07 5.13 -25.66
CA ASN A 878 5.72 5.16 -26.22
C ASN A 878 4.62 5.24 -25.14
N ALA A 879 4.97 5.52 -23.88
CA ALA A 879 4.01 5.66 -22.81
C ALA A 879 2.96 6.74 -23.13
N TYR A 880 1.74 6.53 -22.64
CA TYR A 880 0.73 7.57 -22.60
C TYR A 880 0.98 8.51 -21.42
N PRO A 881 0.60 9.80 -21.53
CA PRO A 881 0.57 10.71 -20.41
C PRO A 881 -0.08 10.13 -19.14
N ALA A 882 0.62 10.28 -18.02
CA ALA A 882 0.26 9.82 -16.68
C ALA A 882 0.38 10.98 -15.67
N PRO A 883 -0.68 11.79 -15.48
CA PRO A 883 -0.64 13.02 -14.68
C PRO A 883 -0.49 12.81 -13.18
N LEU A 884 -0.64 11.57 -12.71
CA LEU A 884 -0.52 11.18 -11.31
C LEU A 884 0.83 10.52 -10.98
N ALA A 885 1.70 10.30 -11.99
CA ALA A 885 2.97 9.61 -11.82
C ALA A 885 4.13 10.58 -11.66
N GLY A 886 4.96 10.33 -10.64
CA GLY A 886 6.17 11.10 -10.35
C GLY A 886 6.12 11.89 -9.04
N THR A 887 7.16 12.68 -8.81
CA THR A 887 7.31 13.48 -7.58
C THR A 887 6.38 14.69 -7.52
N GLU A 888 6.25 15.43 -8.63
CA GLU A 888 5.50 16.69 -8.66
C GLU A 888 3.99 16.51 -8.54
N PRO A 889 3.35 15.49 -9.17
CA PRO A 889 1.96 15.17 -8.89
C PRO A 889 1.71 14.86 -7.41
N MET A 890 2.67 14.17 -6.76
CA MET A 890 2.59 13.84 -5.35
C MET A 890 2.65 15.10 -4.47
N MET A 891 3.59 16.02 -4.79
CA MET A 891 3.67 17.35 -4.16
C MET A 891 2.35 18.13 -4.34
N ALA A 892 1.77 18.11 -5.54
CA ALA A 892 0.52 18.81 -5.81
C ALA A 892 -0.69 18.24 -5.06
N LEU A 893 -0.75 16.92 -4.86
CA LEU A 893 -1.78 16.31 -4.01
C LEU A 893 -1.59 16.66 -2.52
N MET A 894 -0.35 16.71 -2.03
CA MET A 894 -0.04 17.15 -0.66
C MET A 894 -0.37 18.63 -0.46
N ASP A 895 -0.11 19.46 -1.47
CA ASP A 895 -0.50 20.87 -1.52
C ASP A 895 -2.02 21.04 -1.37
N ILE A 896 -2.80 20.31 -2.19
CA ILE A 896 -4.27 20.27 -2.10
C ILE A 896 -4.73 19.81 -0.71
N GLY A 897 -4.10 18.75 -0.17
CA GLY A 897 -4.37 18.25 1.17
C GLY A 897 -4.14 19.31 2.26
N LYS A 898 -3.18 20.21 2.05
CA LYS A 898 -2.88 21.33 2.94
C LYS A 898 -3.78 22.56 2.72
N GLY A 899 -4.67 22.51 1.74
CA GLY A 899 -5.59 23.59 1.38
C GLY A 899 -5.09 24.48 0.25
N GLY A 900 -4.00 24.12 -0.43
CA GLY A 900 -3.56 24.74 -1.68
C GLY A 900 -4.48 24.38 -2.85
N LEU A 901 -4.36 25.14 -3.95
CA LEU A 901 -5.15 24.92 -5.17
C LEU A 901 -4.26 24.58 -6.38
N LYS A 902 -3.04 25.13 -6.42
CA LYS A 902 -2.07 24.91 -7.49
C LYS A 902 -0.66 25.05 -6.92
N LEU A 903 0.07 23.94 -6.83
CA LEU A 903 1.44 23.91 -6.32
C LEU A 903 2.35 25.01 -6.92
N ALA A 904 2.25 25.28 -8.22
CA ALA A 904 3.11 26.25 -8.91
C ALA A 904 2.92 27.71 -8.45
N ASP A 905 1.84 28.05 -7.73
CA ASP A 905 1.69 29.39 -7.17
C ASP A 905 2.53 29.60 -5.89
N GLY A 906 2.79 28.54 -5.13
CA GLY A 906 3.54 28.57 -3.87
C GLY A 906 3.00 29.53 -2.82
N THR A 907 1.72 29.89 -2.90
CA THR A 907 1.05 30.89 -2.06
C THR A 907 0.22 30.27 -0.94
N GLU A 908 -0.37 29.11 -1.18
CA GLU A 908 -1.22 28.35 -0.26
C GLU A 908 -0.74 26.89 -0.26
N GLY A 909 -0.91 26.16 0.84
CA GLY A 909 -0.47 24.77 0.93
C GLY A 909 1.03 24.60 1.20
N LEU A 910 1.78 24.04 0.24
CA LEU A 910 3.23 23.81 0.31
C LEU A 910 4.00 25.05 -0.12
N ALA A 911 4.96 25.47 0.70
CA ALA A 911 5.90 26.51 0.29
C ALA A 911 6.84 25.98 -0.81
N LEU A 912 6.98 26.72 -1.91
CA LEU A 912 7.99 26.42 -2.93
C LEU A 912 9.38 26.90 -2.49
N VAL A 913 10.37 26.03 -2.69
CA VAL A 913 11.79 26.27 -2.47
C VAL A 913 12.56 25.92 -3.74
N ASP A 914 12.90 26.93 -4.51
CA ASP A 914 13.67 26.82 -5.75
C ASP A 914 14.59 28.04 -5.92
N SER A 915 15.29 28.14 -7.06
CA SER A 915 16.18 29.27 -7.33
C SER A 915 15.44 30.61 -7.48
N ASP A 916 14.15 30.59 -7.83
CA ASP A 916 13.32 31.78 -8.01
C ASP A 916 12.66 32.25 -6.70
N SER A 917 12.55 31.35 -5.72
CA SER A 917 11.88 31.52 -4.43
C SER A 917 12.82 31.33 -3.24
N SER A 918 14.04 31.84 -3.35
CA SER A 918 15.16 31.67 -2.39
C SER A 918 15.02 32.40 -1.03
N GLY A 919 13.85 32.94 -0.70
CA GLY A 919 13.57 33.54 0.62
C GLY A 919 13.26 32.51 1.69
N THR A 920 13.33 32.87 2.97
CA THR A 920 12.99 31.97 4.10
C THR A 920 11.56 31.44 3.97
N LYS A 921 11.40 30.11 4.11
CA LYS A 921 10.11 29.41 3.95
C LYS A 921 9.79 28.59 5.20
N ALA A 922 8.52 28.56 5.57
CA ALA A 922 8.04 27.65 6.61
C ALA A 922 7.75 26.28 6.00
N LEU A 923 7.78 25.26 6.85
CA LEU A 923 7.19 23.95 6.55
C LEU A 923 5.65 24.05 6.64
N PRO A 924 4.90 23.30 5.82
CA PRO A 924 5.38 22.28 4.89
C PRO A 924 5.88 22.87 3.55
N ALA A 925 6.85 22.21 2.89
CA ALA A 925 7.51 22.75 1.70
C ALA A 925 7.89 21.70 0.65
N ALA A 926 7.88 22.13 -0.61
CA ALA A 926 8.41 21.41 -1.76
C ALA A 926 9.72 22.06 -2.24
N SER A 927 10.83 21.31 -2.20
CA SER A 927 12.15 21.81 -2.61
C SER A 927 12.63 21.19 -3.92
N PHE A 928 13.17 22.03 -4.80
CA PHE A 928 13.65 21.66 -6.12
C PHE A 928 15.16 21.87 -6.23
N PHE A 929 15.87 20.80 -6.55
CA PHE A 929 17.31 20.80 -6.77
C PHE A 929 17.63 20.75 -8.26
N ALA A 930 18.61 21.53 -8.70
CA ALA A 930 19.13 21.43 -10.05
C ALA A 930 19.77 20.05 -10.26
N GLY A 931 19.41 19.39 -11.36
CA GLY A 931 19.94 18.07 -11.73
C GLY A 931 20.14 17.88 -13.23
N THR A 932 20.18 18.98 -13.99
CA THR A 932 20.39 18.95 -15.44
C THR A 932 21.73 18.35 -15.84
N ASN A 933 22.73 18.48 -14.97
CA ASN A 933 23.99 17.75 -15.07
C ASN A 933 24.17 16.79 -13.89
N PRO A 934 23.75 15.51 -14.02
CA PRO A 934 23.75 14.55 -12.91
C PRO A 934 25.16 14.15 -12.44
N CYS A 935 26.22 14.59 -13.12
CA CYS A 935 27.60 14.34 -12.74
C CYS A 935 28.16 15.37 -11.74
N THR A 936 27.60 16.59 -11.70
CA THR A 936 28.10 17.69 -10.86
C THR A 936 27.02 18.41 -10.06
N GLU A 937 25.76 18.29 -10.48
CA GLU A 937 24.57 18.81 -9.80
C GLU A 937 23.86 17.68 -9.04
N ALA A 938 22.68 17.92 -8.46
CA ALA A 938 21.95 16.85 -7.78
C ALA A 938 21.54 15.73 -8.75
N ASN A 939 21.45 14.52 -8.24
CA ASN A 939 20.91 13.34 -8.91
C ASN A 939 20.13 12.49 -7.90
N HIS A 940 19.49 11.42 -8.36
CA HIS A 940 18.63 10.59 -7.52
C HIS A 940 19.31 10.11 -6.22
N GLY A 941 20.57 9.71 -6.30
CA GLY A 941 21.35 9.17 -5.17
C GLY A 941 22.03 10.22 -4.28
N THR A 942 21.88 11.52 -4.59
CA THR A 942 22.64 12.59 -3.94
C THR A 942 22.42 12.64 -2.44
N PHE A 943 21.20 12.44 -1.94
CA PHE A 943 20.90 12.50 -0.50
C PHE A 943 21.62 11.42 0.33
N VAL A 944 21.95 10.28 -0.28
CA VAL A 944 22.58 9.16 0.42
C VAL A 944 24.09 9.07 0.20
N GLY A 945 24.64 9.87 -0.72
CA GLY A 945 26.07 9.92 -0.97
C GLY A 945 26.49 11.16 -1.76
N PRO A 946 27.50 11.92 -1.30
CA PRO A 946 28.00 13.10 -2.01
C PRO A 946 28.82 12.75 -3.25
N ILE A 947 29.33 11.52 -3.33
CA ILE A 947 30.10 10.99 -4.46
C ILE A 947 29.65 9.55 -4.69
N VAL A 948 29.17 9.24 -5.89
CA VAL A 948 28.66 7.90 -6.25
C VAL A 948 29.25 7.43 -7.58
N ASP A 949 29.37 6.12 -7.76
CA ASP A 949 29.80 5.54 -9.03
C ASP A 949 28.82 5.87 -10.15
N ASN A 950 29.35 6.37 -11.26
CA ASN A 950 28.60 6.65 -12.48
C ASN A 950 29.55 6.63 -13.68
N GLU A 951 29.53 5.55 -14.46
CA GLU A 951 30.41 5.36 -15.63
C GLU A 951 30.21 6.39 -16.74
N SER A 952 29.05 7.07 -16.75
CA SER A 952 28.75 8.13 -17.73
C SER A 952 29.40 9.47 -17.36
N CYS A 953 29.96 9.60 -16.16
CA CYS A 953 30.60 10.82 -15.68
C CYS A 953 32.12 10.79 -15.87
N GLU A 954 32.73 11.98 -15.97
CA GLU A 954 34.18 12.09 -16.03
C GLU A 954 34.82 11.44 -14.79
N GLY A 955 35.78 10.53 -15.02
CA GLY A 955 36.42 9.77 -13.93
C GLY A 955 35.54 8.68 -13.32
N GLY A 956 34.38 8.36 -13.91
CA GLY A 956 33.49 7.28 -13.47
C GLY A 956 32.73 7.58 -12.17
N LYS A 957 32.67 8.84 -11.74
CA LYS A 957 32.04 9.27 -10.49
C LYS A 957 31.14 10.49 -10.73
N ALA A 958 29.94 10.49 -10.18
CA ALA A 958 29.17 11.70 -9.99
C ALA A 958 29.58 12.36 -8.66
N ILE A 959 29.92 13.65 -8.70
CA ILE A 959 30.40 14.43 -7.54
C ILE A 959 29.36 15.52 -7.26
N THR A 960 28.48 15.26 -6.30
CA THR A 960 27.28 16.08 -6.02
C THR A 960 27.32 16.71 -4.62
N SER A 961 28.51 16.83 -4.02
CA SER A 961 28.76 17.23 -2.63
C SER A 961 28.07 18.53 -2.18
N THR A 962 27.95 19.52 -3.07
CA THR A 962 27.26 20.79 -2.76
C THR A 962 25.76 20.54 -2.55
N ALA A 963 25.13 19.78 -3.47
CA ALA A 963 23.72 19.41 -3.37
C ALA A 963 23.45 18.47 -2.20
N PHE A 964 24.33 17.52 -1.91
CA PHE A 964 24.24 16.68 -0.70
C PHE A 964 24.24 17.54 0.56
N THR A 965 25.18 18.49 0.68
CA THR A 965 25.25 19.41 1.82
C THR A 965 23.96 20.23 1.98
N ALA A 966 23.41 20.69 0.86
CA ALA A 966 22.15 21.43 0.84
C ALA A 966 20.94 20.58 1.26
N MET A 967 20.83 19.34 0.76
CA MET A 967 19.78 18.41 1.16
C MET A 967 19.88 18.09 2.66
N ILE A 968 21.08 17.78 3.17
CA ILE A 968 21.28 17.54 4.62
C ILE A 968 20.87 18.75 5.45
N ALA A 969 21.26 19.97 5.06
CA ALA A 969 20.90 21.17 5.79
C ALA A 969 19.38 21.39 5.85
N GLN A 970 18.67 21.15 4.74
CA GLN A 970 17.22 21.17 4.70
C GLN A 970 16.62 20.11 5.63
N THR A 971 17.09 18.86 5.55
CA THR A 971 16.60 17.76 6.39
C THR A 971 16.84 18.03 7.88
N VAL A 972 18.02 18.54 8.25
CA VAL A 972 18.36 18.96 9.62
C VAL A 972 17.35 20.00 10.11
N GLY A 973 17.07 21.04 9.32
CA GLY A 973 16.10 22.08 9.67
C GLY A 973 14.66 21.58 9.84
N ALA A 974 14.27 20.56 9.08
CA ALA A 974 12.95 19.93 9.20
C ALA A 974 12.81 19.12 10.49
N VAL A 975 13.78 18.25 10.79
CA VAL A 975 13.73 17.37 11.98
C VAL A 975 14.03 18.07 13.30
N SER A 976 14.67 19.25 13.28
CA SER A 976 14.88 20.10 14.46
C SER A 976 13.70 21.05 14.76
N GLY A 977 12.72 21.16 13.86
CA GLY A 977 11.59 22.09 14.00
C GLY A 977 11.95 23.58 13.87
N SER A 978 13.17 23.91 13.44
CA SER A 978 13.64 25.30 13.28
C SER A 978 13.16 25.97 11.97
N GLY A 979 12.46 25.23 11.10
CA GLY A 979 11.98 25.70 9.80
C GLY A 979 13.11 25.84 8.76
N PHE A 980 12.77 26.15 7.50
CA PHE A 980 13.78 26.39 6.47
C PHE A 980 14.17 27.86 6.39
N ALA A 981 15.44 28.14 6.68
CA ALA A 981 15.99 29.44 6.37
C ALA A 981 16.72 29.37 5.02
N PHE A 982 16.20 30.11 4.03
CA PHE A 982 16.84 30.40 2.75
C PHE A 982 17.07 31.91 2.63
N GLY A 983 18.09 32.32 1.86
CA GLY A 983 18.42 33.74 1.63
C GLY A 983 19.34 34.34 2.71
N SER A 984 19.27 35.66 2.94
CA SER A 984 20.18 36.37 3.86
C SER A 984 20.14 35.86 5.31
N ASP A 985 19.00 35.29 5.71
CA ASP A 985 18.76 34.82 7.08
C ASP A 985 19.12 33.34 7.25
N ALA A 986 19.35 32.61 6.15
CA ALA A 986 19.84 31.22 6.16
C ALA A 986 21.17 31.09 6.89
N ALA A 987 22.08 32.04 6.66
CA ALA A 987 23.39 32.04 7.30
C ALA A 987 23.31 32.16 8.84
N LEU A 988 22.21 32.72 9.37
CA LEU A 988 21.97 32.83 10.81
C LEU A 988 21.40 31.55 11.42
N GLN A 989 20.73 30.71 10.63
CA GLN A 989 19.98 29.53 11.10
C GLN A 989 20.71 28.21 10.82
N VAL A 990 21.32 28.07 9.64
CA VAL A 990 22.06 26.86 9.20
C VAL A 990 23.56 27.11 8.98
N GLY A 991 24.02 28.35 9.14
CA GLY A 991 25.40 28.76 8.93
C GLY A 991 25.74 29.15 7.48
N PRO A 992 26.80 29.95 7.26
CA PRO A 992 27.10 30.52 5.94
C PRO A 992 27.42 29.49 4.85
N GLN A 993 28.11 28.41 5.19
CA GLN A 993 28.47 27.36 4.22
C GLN A 993 27.24 26.60 3.74
N ALA A 994 26.36 26.19 4.66
CA ALA A 994 25.12 25.48 4.33
C ALA A 994 24.16 26.38 3.53
N ALA A 995 24.02 27.65 3.93
CA ALA A 995 23.24 28.64 3.19
C ALA A 995 23.76 28.83 1.75
N GLY A 996 25.08 28.91 1.58
CA GLY A 996 25.71 28.98 0.25
C GLY A 996 25.48 27.72 -0.58
N ALA A 997 25.61 26.53 0.03
CA ALA A 997 25.38 25.26 -0.64
C ALA A 997 23.93 25.14 -1.14
N ILE A 998 22.95 25.56 -0.33
CA ILE A 998 21.55 25.57 -0.73
C ILE A 998 21.36 26.49 -1.93
N GLY A 999 21.76 27.76 -1.85
CA GLY A 999 21.57 28.71 -2.94
C GLY A 999 22.22 28.27 -4.27
N LEU A 1000 23.33 27.53 -4.22
CA LEU A 1000 24.02 26.99 -5.40
C LEU A 1000 23.40 25.71 -5.97
N SER A 1001 22.57 25.00 -5.20
CA SER A 1001 22.05 23.68 -5.57
C SER A 1001 20.57 23.69 -5.96
N LEU A 1002 19.85 24.77 -5.62
CA LEU A 1002 18.45 24.90 -6.01
C LEU A 1002 18.31 25.06 -7.53
N GLY A 1003 17.27 24.45 -8.08
CA GLY A 1003 16.88 24.57 -9.47
C GLY A 1003 15.39 24.82 -9.57
N VAL A 1004 14.91 25.10 -10.78
CA VAL A 1004 13.47 25.21 -11.08
C VAL A 1004 13.00 23.94 -11.78
N SER A 1005 11.76 23.54 -11.54
CA SER A 1005 11.12 22.51 -12.36
C SER A 1005 10.46 23.15 -13.60
N PRO A 1006 10.79 22.68 -14.82
CA PRO A 1006 10.11 23.14 -16.03
C PRO A 1006 8.69 22.57 -16.19
N THR A 1007 8.31 21.61 -15.35
CA THR A 1007 7.03 20.88 -15.44
C THR A 1007 6.07 21.19 -14.30
N LEU A 1008 6.47 22.02 -13.34
CA LEU A 1008 5.69 22.32 -12.14
C LEU A 1008 4.28 22.87 -12.44
N ASP A 1009 4.18 23.74 -13.43
CA ASP A 1009 2.90 24.31 -13.88
C ASP A 1009 1.93 23.26 -14.42
N ARG A 1010 2.45 22.09 -14.79
CA ARG A 1010 1.74 20.98 -15.44
C ARG A 1010 1.45 19.81 -14.47
N ALA A 1011 1.81 19.94 -13.19
CA ALA A 1011 1.45 18.96 -12.17
C ALA A 1011 -0.08 18.88 -12.04
N LEU A 1012 -0.64 17.67 -12.20
CA LEU A 1012 -2.09 17.41 -12.25
C LEU A 1012 -2.86 18.13 -13.40
N ASP A 1013 -2.16 18.60 -14.43
CA ASP A 1013 -2.75 19.45 -15.49
C ASP A 1013 -3.72 18.70 -16.42
N GLN A 1014 -4.77 19.44 -16.81
CA GLN A 1014 -5.81 19.04 -17.76
C GLN A 1014 -5.33 19.17 -19.21
N ASP A 1015 -4.47 20.15 -19.51
CA ASP A 1015 -4.08 20.46 -20.87
C ASP A 1015 -2.78 19.76 -21.26
N LYS A 1016 -2.82 19.00 -22.37
CA LYS A 1016 -1.65 18.30 -22.93
C LYS A 1016 -0.52 19.21 -23.43
N ALA A 1017 -0.68 20.54 -23.34
CA ALA A 1017 -0.08 21.57 -24.19
C ALA A 1017 1.15 21.08 -25.00
N GLN A 1018 0.81 20.77 -26.26
CA GLN A 1018 1.61 20.40 -27.46
C GLN A 1018 3.13 20.35 -27.34
#